data_AF-A0A7S6WNX9-F1
#
_entry.id   AF-A0A7S6WNX9-F1
#
_cell.length_a   1.000
_cell.length_b   1.000
_cell.length_c   1.000
_cell.angle_alpha   90.00
_cell.angle_beta   90.00
_cell.angle_gamma   90.00
#
_symmetry.space_group_name_H-M   'P 1'
#
loop_
_entity.id
_entity.type
_entity.pdbx_description
1 polymer ?
#
loop_
_entity_poly.entity_id
_entity_poly.type
_entity_poly.pdbx_seq_one_letter_code
_entity_poly.pdbx_strand_id
1 'polypeptide(L)'
;MTKPVFEQIKKNWKRITLFPHTSKIILLVILATLMLLPFSMDKMDLFIPENSSVLLYPLTVLFSGTLQGEINFFYITCFSFFLLPVAFIVIFISIFQKKISGKIIYIISFVCATFYLAASVSGMVSFANTPRWFYALDLRVYSAFFINLIFHIFLIARGIIFIKAKNELHSEYKSILLEEEKKERDLLKRAIARFKTEKNKNKEKGKNKDTEKALKIDILLKKYTKKFKNVKRKSHIKTKIIIVIIFTITVILSTFIYTDLINYKALLTQTVNNTGKNLAEQVAAIYDFSDGLHAKISAFLEGIKKTNLSSPFPWHRVDIITTNSKTHFFLENIDSFTELPDFNVFSYTTAAGRVREIPAEEKRITAEDAAFYIEHFRNEQTKSEPIRNAEKGTYLYVYPVTFSRKDGQRLVGFSVVTYLQEILDRPYFQAKVFVCSLSAVFFYASIIITLFLADFIADPVIFLCGSVRKTANILSEMLSGSAKIEADRLIFNEKVATHDEVKNLSVEIKNIVSLVRGILPYVSFHTLQNAEKHLNRQSTTRDLCFLFTDIRGFTNLCETLPPKEVIPILNRYLDIETKIIFDNGGDVDKYVGDAMMAFFSGPKKEINACKAAMEIRKAIRKEQQASLTEGSPLISIGIGINSGPVVFGSIGSKTRKDFTSIGDTVNLASRLEGANKEYGSKSIISEAVYENLNDTFICRELDYVTVKGKTEPVRIFEILQSAELTTEKLHDLKRLFETGLSYYRKKHWKTAEKYFLTCKEKYNDTPSKVFLKRIAHYQVSPPKAGWKGVFVMSGK
;
A
#
# COMPACT_ATOMS: atom_id res chain seq x y z
N MET A 1 21.91 11.42 13.23
CA MET A 1 21.41 11.06 14.59
C MET A 1 21.68 9.59 14.86
N THR A 2 22.45 9.28 15.90
CA THR A 2 22.87 7.92 16.29
C THR A 2 21.75 7.19 17.06
N LYS A 3 21.67 5.86 16.88
CA LYS A 3 20.73 4.93 17.57
C LYS A 3 20.46 5.21 19.07
N PRO A 4 21.46 5.56 19.91
CA PRO A 4 21.22 5.89 21.31
C PRO A 4 20.32 7.11 21.52
N VAL A 5 20.38 8.13 20.65
CA VAL A 5 19.52 9.32 20.75
C VAL A 5 18.05 8.95 20.50
N PHE A 6 17.79 8.01 19.58
CA PHE A 6 16.44 7.56 19.26
C PHE A 6 15.82 6.69 20.38
N GLU A 7 16.63 5.86 21.04
CA GLU A 7 16.23 5.09 22.23
C GLU A 7 15.95 6.00 23.44
N GLN A 8 16.77 7.04 23.66
CA GLN A 8 16.57 8.05 24.70
C GLN A 8 15.26 8.82 24.50
N ILE A 9 14.98 9.25 23.26
CA ILE A 9 13.74 9.93 22.89
C ILE A 9 12.53 9.01 23.12
N LYS A 10 12.63 7.74 22.75
CA LYS A 10 11.56 6.73 22.93
C LYS A 10 11.27 6.42 24.40
N LYS A 11 12.32 6.37 25.24
CA LYS A 11 12.22 6.16 26.69
C LYS A 11 11.62 7.37 27.40
N ASN A 12 11.98 8.58 26.97
CA ASN A 12 11.39 9.83 27.46
C ASN A 12 9.92 9.97 27.03
N TRP A 13 9.58 9.57 25.80
CA TRP A 13 8.18 9.50 25.33
C TRP A 13 7.32 8.55 26.17
N LYS A 14 7.86 7.37 26.53
CA LYS A 14 7.17 6.40 27.41
C LYS A 14 6.94 6.93 28.83
N ARG A 15 7.84 7.76 29.37
CA ARG A 15 7.67 8.42 30.68
C ARG A 15 6.62 9.53 30.65
N ILE A 16 6.56 10.31 29.56
CA ILE A 16 5.54 11.37 29.40
C ILE A 16 4.14 10.77 29.28
N THR A 17 3.99 9.57 28.71
CA THR A 17 2.72 8.85 28.62
C THR A 17 2.24 8.20 29.93
N LEU A 18 3.02 8.22 31.01
CA LEU A 18 2.66 7.56 32.28
C LEU A 18 1.70 8.38 33.16
N PHE A 19 1.48 9.66 32.84
CA PHE A 19 0.51 10.53 33.51
C PHE A 19 -0.56 10.96 32.50
N PRO A 20 -1.86 10.68 32.74
CA PRO A 20 -2.91 10.93 31.75
C PRO A 20 -3.10 12.42 31.38
N HIS A 21 -2.59 13.33 32.21
CA HIS A 21 -2.79 14.78 32.07
C HIS A 21 -1.56 15.56 31.58
N THR A 22 -0.37 14.97 31.50
CA THR A 22 0.88 15.67 31.09
C THR A 22 0.77 16.35 29.73
N SER A 23 0.15 15.67 28.76
CA SER A 23 -0.06 16.23 27.42
C SER A 23 -0.99 17.45 27.42
N LYS A 24 -1.99 17.49 28.31
CA LYS A 24 -2.91 18.62 28.47
C LYS A 24 -2.24 19.79 29.21
N ILE A 25 -1.40 19.49 30.20
CA ILE A 25 -0.65 20.51 30.95
C ILE A 25 0.37 21.20 30.03
N ILE A 26 1.10 20.45 29.20
CA ILE A 26 2.02 21.02 28.20
C ILE A 26 1.27 21.94 27.23
N LEU A 27 0.07 21.54 26.81
CA LEU A 27 -0.81 22.33 25.93
C LEU A 27 -1.21 23.67 26.56
N LEU A 28 -1.58 23.65 27.84
CA LEU A 28 -1.93 24.85 28.61
C LEU A 28 -0.73 25.79 28.77
N VAL A 29 0.45 25.24 29.08
CA VAL A 29 1.68 26.03 29.19
C VAL A 29 2.01 26.72 27.87
N ILE A 30 1.92 26.01 26.75
CA ILE A 30 2.19 26.61 25.43
C ILE A 30 1.18 27.73 25.12
N LEU A 31 -0.12 27.51 25.34
CA LEU A 31 -1.14 28.54 25.10
C LEU A 31 -0.96 29.77 26.01
N ALA A 32 -0.62 29.58 27.29
CA ALA A 32 -0.33 30.68 28.21
C ALA A 32 0.89 31.48 27.76
N THR A 33 1.97 30.81 27.35
CA THR A 33 3.16 31.47 26.81
C THR A 33 2.86 32.29 25.56
N LEU A 34 2.04 31.76 24.64
CA LEU A 34 1.63 32.48 23.43
C LEU A 34 0.77 33.71 23.72
N MET A 35 -0.03 33.72 24.79
CA MET A 35 -0.80 34.91 25.19
C MET A 35 0.06 36.04 25.77
N LEU A 36 1.22 35.70 26.37
CA LEU A 36 2.09 36.65 27.07
C LEU A 36 3.22 37.21 26.20
N LEU A 37 3.58 36.52 25.12
CA LEU A 37 4.62 36.98 24.21
C LEU A 37 4.06 37.92 23.12
N PRO A 38 4.84 38.92 22.69
CA PRO A 38 4.48 39.74 21.56
C PRO A 38 4.55 38.90 20.27
N PHE A 39 3.59 39.11 19.37
CA PHE A 39 3.51 38.38 18.11
C PHE A 39 3.92 39.25 16.91
N SER A 40 4.00 40.57 17.11
CA SER A 40 4.40 41.56 16.11
C SER A 40 4.83 42.88 16.78
N MET A 41 5.16 43.90 15.98
CA MET A 41 5.57 45.25 16.41
C MET A 41 4.90 46.30 15.50
N ASP A 42 4.76 47.54 15.97
CA ASP A 42 4.30 48.67 15.15
C ASP A 42 5.42 49.26 14.28
N LYS A 43 5.03 49.99 13.23
CA LYS A 43 5.91 50.64 12.24
C LYS A 43 6.75 51.74 12.92
N MET A 44 8.08 51.75 12.73
CA MET A 44 8.94 52.89 13.10
C MET A 44 8.77 54.06 12.09
N ASP A 45 9.40 55.21 12.31
CA ASP A 45 9.46 56.28 11.30
C ASP A 45 10.65 56.04 10.34
N LEU A 46 10.43 56.17 9.03
CA LEU A 46 11.47 55.98 8.01
C LEU A 46 12.45 57.15 7.93
N PHE A 47 12.04 58.34 8.35
CA PHE A 47 12.83 59.57 8.26
C PHE A 47 13.42 60.01 9.60
N ILE A 48 12.95 59.43 10.72
CA ILE A 48 13.42 59.74 12.08
C ILE A 48 13.94 58.44 12.72
N PRO A 49 15.26 58.18 12.69
CA PRO A 49 15.86 56.94 13.22
C PRO A 49 15.67 56.71 14.72
N GLU A 50 15.36 57.77 15.46
CA GLU A 50 15.30 57.81 16.93
C GLU A 50 13.98 57.25 17.50
N ASN A 51 12.96 57.02 16.66
CA ASN A 51 11.65 56.58 17.12
C ASN A 51 11.60 55.04 17.28
N SER A 52 11.40 54.56 18.52
CA SER A 52 11.38 53.13 18.85
C SER A 52 10.03 52.45 18.54
N SER A 53 10.06 51.25 17.98
CA SER A 53 8.86 50.44 17.70
C SER A 53 8.15 49.95 18.98
N VAL A 54 6.82 49.91 18.95
CA VAL A 54 5.98 49.39 20.03
C VAL A 54 5.69 47.90 19.81
N LEU A 55 5.74 47.07 20.86
CA LEU A 55 5.40 45.65 20.79
C LEU A 55 3.89 45.42 20.82
N LEU A 56 3.40 44.58 19.91
CA LEU A 56 1.99 44.21 19.83
C LEU A 56 1.76 42.84 20.48
N TYR A 57 0.80 42.78 21.40
CA TYR A 57 0.46 41.57 22.15
C TYR A 57 -0.95 41.06 21.78
N PRO A 58 -1.17 39.73 21.76
CA PRO A 58 -2.41 39.14 21.23
C PRO A 58 -3.72 39.69 21.82
N LEU A 59 -3.73 40.06 23.11
CA LEU A 59 -4.94 40.51 23.82
C LEU A 59 -5.10 42.04 23.86
N THR A 60 -4.03 42.80 23.61
CA THR A 60 -4.06 44.27 23.69
C THR A 60 -3.98 44.94 22.33
N VAL A 61 -3.61 44.21 21.27
CA VAL A 61 -3.40 44.77 19.93
C VAL A 61 -4.65 45.43 19.33
N LEU A 62 -5.85 44.89 19.56
CA LEU A 62 -7.08 45.52 19.05
C LEU A 62 -7.41 46.85 19.76
N PHE A 63 -6.79 47.11 20.92
CA PHE A 63 -7.00 48.31 21.74
C PHE A 63 -5.79 49.27 21.70
N SER A 64 -4.70 48.94 21.00
CA SER A 64 -3.48 49.75 20.99
C SER A 64 -3.56 51.04 20.16
N GLY A 65 -4.65 51.26 19.43
CA GLY A 65 -4.81 52.42 18.53
C GLY A 65 -3.98 52.36 17.26
N THR A 66 -3.00 51.46 17.18
CA THR A 66 -2.10 51.24 16.03
C THR A 66 -2.80 50.65 14.79
N LEU A 67 -4.07 50.24 14.92
CA LEU A 67 -4.87 49.59 13.87
C LEU A 67 -5.94 50.49 13.24
N GLN A 68 -5.88 51.82 13.45
CA GLN A 68 -6.86 52.74 12.88
C GLN A 68 -6.65 52.93 11.37
N GLY A 69 -7.60 52.47 10.55
CA GLY A 69 -7.74 52.97 9.18
C GLY A 69 -8.26 52.00 8.12
N GLU A 70 -7.95 50.69 8.17
CA GLU A 70 -8.30 49.77 7.07
C GLU A 70 -8.60 48.33 7.57
N ILE A 71 -9.70 47.73 7.10
CA ILE A 71 -10.05 46.33 7.35
C ILE A 71 -9.16 45.43 6.48
N ASN A 72 -7.95 45.14 6.95
CA ASN A 72 -7.00 44.27 6.25
C ASN A 72 -6.91 42.88 6.91
N PHE A 73 -6.39 41.87 6.18
CA PHE A 73 -6.30 40.48 6.65
C PHE A 73 -5.66 40.33 8.04
N PHE A 74 -4.67 41.18 8.34
CA PHE A 74 -4.05 41.26 9.67
C PHE A 74 -5.07 41.49 10.79
N TYR A 75 -6.00 42.43 10.59
CA TYR A 75 -7.05 42.78 11.56
C TYR A 75 -7.99 41.59 11.82
N ILE A 76 -8.40 40.88 10.76
CA ILE A 76 -9.22 39.67 10.85
C ILE A 76 -8.50 38.58 11.65
N THR A 77 -7.21 38.38 11.39
CA THR A 77 -6.42 37.39 12.12
C THR A 77 -6.20 37.80 13.58
N CYS A 78 -6.14 39.09 13.93
CA CYS A 78 -6.03 39.52 15.32
C CYS A 78 -7.28 39.18 16.16
N PHE A 79 -8.48 39.18 15.56
CA PHE A 79 -9.69 38.71 16.27
C PHE A 79 -9.62 37.24 16.67
N SER A 80 -8.85 36.43 15.94
CA SER A 80 -8.69 35.02 16.30
C SER A 80 -7.95 34.81 17.62
N PHE A 81 -7.28 35.83 18.16
CA PHE A 81 -6.60 35.73 19.45
C PHE A 81 -7.56 35.52 20.63
N PHE A 82 -8.84 35.87 20.48
CA PHE A 82 -9.87 35.49 21.45
C PHE A 82 -10.07 33.97 21.56
N LEU A 83 -9.62 33.18 20.57
CA LEU A 83 -9.68 31.72 20.63
C LEU A 83 -8.62 31.12 21.59
N LEU A 84 -7.50 31.81 21.85
CA LEU A 84 -6.46 31.34 22.79
C LEU A 84 -7.01 31.12 24.21
N PRO A 85 -7.66 32.11 24.86
CA PRO A 85 -8.23 31.92 26.20
C PRO A 85 -9.39 30.91 26.18
N VAL A 86 -10.21 30.89 25.13
CA VAL A 86 -11.29 29.89 24.97
C VAL A 86 -10.71 28.46 24.92
N ALA A 87 -9.68 28.24 24.10
CA ALA A 87 -9.00 26.96 24.01
C ALA A 87 -8.36 26.56 25.34
N PHE A 88 -7.69 27.50 26.01
CA PHE A 88 -7.11 27.28 27.32
C PHE A 88 -8.16 26.82 28.34
N ILE A 89 -9.31 27.51 28.41
CA ILE A 89 -10.43 27.14 29.31
C ILE A 89 -10.98 25.76 28.96
N VAL A 90 -11.24 25.46 27.68
CA VAL A 90 -11.77 24.16 27.25
C VAL A 90 -10.80 23.02 27.59
N ILE A 91 -9.50 23.22 27.39
CA ILE A 91 -8.47 22.23 27.73
C ILE A 91 -8.39 22.04 29.24
N PHE A 92 -8.44 23.14 30.02
CA PHE A 92 -8.43 23.10 31.48
C PHE A 92 -9.65 22.35 32.03
N ILE A 93 -10.86 22.68 31.58
CA ILE A 93 -12.10 21.97 31.94
C ILE A 93 -12.00 20.49 31.59
N SER A 94 -11.39 20.14 30.45
CA SER A 94 -11.22 18.75 30.04
C SER A 94 -10.32 17.92 30.97
N ILE A 95 -9.53 18.54 31.85
CA ILE A 95 -8.76 17.83 32.88
C ILE A 95 -9.72 17.22 33.91
N PHE A 96 -10.81 17.94 34.23
CA PHE A 96 -11.80 17.55 35.23
C PHE A 96 -13.03 16.85 34.64
N GLN A 97 -13.39 17.13 33.39
CA GLN A 97 -14.56 16.54 32.72
C GLN A 97 -14.18 15.49 31.65
N LYS A 98 -14.64 14.24 31.84
CA LYS A 98 -14.42 13.13 30.89
C LYS A 98 -15.21 13.24 29.58
N LYS A 99 -16.22 14.11 29.48
CA LYS A 99 -17.06 14.26 28.27
C LYS A 99 -16.32 14.90 27.10
N ILE A 100 -15.25 15.67 27.34
CA ILE A 100 -14.50 16.33 26.28
C ILE A 100 -13.49 15.34 25.69
N SER A 101 -13.75 14.91 24.45
CA SER A 101 -12.90 13.94 23.77
C SER A 101 -11.52 14.53 23.42
N GLY A 102 -10.48 13.69 23.39
CA GLY A 102 -9.14 14.09 22.97
C GLY A 102 -9.08 14.64 21.53
N LYS A 103 -10.06 14.31 20.67
CA LYS A 103 -10.19 14.87 19.32
C LYS A 103 -10.59 16.34 19.34
N ILE A 104 -11.52 16.71 20.21
CA ILE A 104 -11.97 18.11 20.36
C ILE A 104 -10.81 18.98 20.83
N ILE A 105 -10.08 18.51 21.85
CA ILE A 105 -8.87 19.18 22.36
C ILE A 105 -7.86 19.40 21.23
N TYR A 106 -7.59 18.35 20.44
CA TYR A 106 -6.66 18.43 19.32
C TYR A 106 -7.09 19.46 18.26
N ILE A 107 -8.35 19.42 17.82
CA ILE A 107 -8.89 20.33 16.79
C ILE A 107 -8.80 21.77 17.27
N ILE A 108 -9.25 22.05 18.49
CA ILE A 108 -9.23 23.41 19.05
C ILE A 108 -7.81 23.95 19.14
N SER A 109 -6.86 23.16 19.65
CA SER A 109 -5.44 23.56 19.69
C SER A 109 -4.83 23.78 18.31
N PHE A 110 -5.18 22.95 17.34
CA PHE A 110 -4.70 23.07 15.96
C PHE A 110 -5.21 24.34 15.30
N VAL A 111 -6.50 24.63 15.44
CA VAL A 111 -7.13 25.86 14.93
C VAL A 111 -6.48 27.09 15.56
N CYS A 112 -6.31 27.12 16.89
CA CYS A 112 -5.68 28.24 17.58
C CYS A 112 -4.23 28.46 17.14
N ALA A 113 -3.43 27.39 17.06
CA ALA A 113 -2.04 27.50 16.60
C ALA A 113 -1.96 28.00 15.16
N THR A 114 -2.87 27.58 14.29
CA THR A 114 -2.92 28.00 12.88
C THR A 114 -3.18 29.49 12.76
N PHE A 115 -4.20 29.97 13.48
CA PHE A 115 -4.60 31.36 13.47
C PHE A 115 -3.55 32.29 14.10
N TYR A 116 -2.89 31.84 15.18
CA TYR A 116 -1.76 32.58 15.77
C TYR A 116 -0.62 32.73 14.76
N LEU A 117 -0.27 31.65 14.03
CA LEU A 117 0.79 31.69 13.02
C LEU A 117 0.42 32.65 11.88
N ALA A 118 -0.85 32.63 11.44
CA ALA A 118 -1.36 33.54 10.42
C ALA A 118 -1.25 35.01 10.86
N ALA A 119 -1.62 35.31 12.11
CA ALA A 119 -1.51 36.65 12.67
C ALA A 119 -0.04 37.10 12.83
N SER A 120 0.87 36.23 13.28
CA SER A 120 2.31 36.53 13.36
C SER A 120 2.90 36.83 11.98
N VAL A 121 2.62 35.98 10.97
CA VAL A 121 3.13 36.18 9.61
C VAL A 121 2.53 37.46 9.00
N SER A 122 1.22 37.66 9.12
CA SER A 122 0.56 38.85 8.60
C SER A 122 1.05 40.12 9.29
N GLY A 123 1.38 40.07 10.58
CA GLY A 123 1.94 41.21 11.31
C GLY A 123 3.35 41.54 10.88
N MET A 124 4.22 40.53 10.78
CA MET A 124 5.57 40.71 10.22
C MET A 124 5.52 41.33 8.82
N VAL A 125 4.63 40.86 7.94
CA VAL A 125 4.45 41.44 6.59
C VAL A 125 3.95 42.88 6.63
N SER A 126 3.03 43.20 7.54
CA SER A 126 2.40 44.53 7.60
C SER A 126 3.33 45.59 8.19
N PHE A 127 4.13 45.24 9.21
CA PHE A 127 4.89 46.22 9.98
C PHE A 127 6.41 46.16 9.76
N ALA A 128 6.99 45.00 9.43
CA ALA A 128 8.41 44.88 9.09
C ALA A 128 8.62 45.14 7.59
N ASN A 129 8.62 46.41 7.21
CA ASN A 129 8.57 46.85 5.82
C ASN A 129 9.94 47.17 5.19
N THR A 130 11.03 47.22 5.95
CA THR A 130 12.40 47.36 5.44
C THR A 130 13.30 46.22 5.96
N PRO A 131 14.40 45.89 5.26
CA PRO A 131 15.36 44.90 5.74
C PRO A 131 15.90 45.21 7.14
N ARG A 132 16.29 46.47 7.39
CA ARG A 132 16.79 46.94 8.69
C ARG A 132 15.80 46.65 9.81
N TRP A 133 14.50 46.87 9.57
CA TRP A 133 13.49 46.73 10.61
C TRP A 133 13.09 45.27 10.83
N PHE A 134 13.12 44.46 9.77
CA PHE A 134 12.97 43.01 9.91
C PHE A 134 14.09 42.42 10.78
N TYR A 135 15.35 42.82 10.56
CA TYR A 135 16.46 42.37 11.40
C TYR A 135 16.45 42.96 12.82
N ALA A 136 15.81 44.12 13.02
CA ALA A 136 15.66 44.77 14.32
C ALA A 136 14.45 44.28 15.14
N LEU A 137 13.66 43.32 14.63
CA LEU A 137 12.56 42.70 15.37
C LEU A 137 13.04 42.14 16.72
N ASP A 138 12.28 42.42 17.78
CA ASP A 138 12.59 41.95 19.13
C ASP A 138 12.65 40.42 19.18
N LEU A 139 13.64 39.87 19.88
CA LEU A 139 13.86 38.42 20.02
C LEU A 139 12.62 37.68 20.55
N ARG A 140 11.78 38.35 21.34
CA ARG A 140 10.52 37.79 21.87
C ARG A 140 9.52 37.49 20.76
N VAL A 141 9.47 38.32 19.70
CA VAL A 141 8.59 38.12 18.54
C VAL A 141 9.01 36.87 17.76
N TYR A 142 10.31 36.70 17.53
CA TYR A 142 10.85 35.48 16.92
C TYR A 142 10.58 34.25 17.77
N SER A 143 10.79 34.36 19.08
CA SER A 143 10.55 33.26 20.02
C SER A 143 9.09 32.81 20.00
N ALA A 144 8.13 33.75 20.00
CA ALA A 144 6.71 33.45 19.93
C ALA A 144 6.33 32.71 18.63
N PHE A 145 6.85 33.18 17.49
CA PHE A 145 6.63 32.55 16.18
C PHE A 145 7.16 31.11 16.15
N PHE A 146 8.41 30.88 16.56
CA PHE A 146 9.02 29.55 16.51
C PHE A 146 8.40 28.58 17.53
N ILE A 147 8.02 29.04 18.73
CA ILE A 147 7.29 28.23 19.71
C ILE A 147 5.97 27.75 19.10
N ASN A 148 5.20 28.65 18.48
CA ASN A 148 3.94 28.28 17.85
C ASN A 148 4.14 27.36 16.64
N LEU A 149 5.16 27.60 15.80
CA LEU A 149 5.48 26.76 14.64
C LEU A 149 5.83 25.32 15.07
N ILE A 150 6.71 25.16 16.06
CA ILE A 150 7.08 23.84 16.59
C ILE A 150 5.86 23.13 17.17
N PHE A 151 5.03 23.86 17.92
CA PHE A 151 3.81 23.34 18.49
C PHE A 151 2.82 22.86 17.41
N HIS A 152 2.67 23.64 16.35
CA HIS A 152 1.82 23.31 15.21
C HIS A 152 2.31 22.06 14.46
N ILE A 153 3.62 21.98 14.18
CA ILE A 153 4.27 20.78 13.61
C ILE A 153 4.03 19.55 14.49
N PHE A 154 4.14 19.69 15.82
CA PHE A 154 3.87 18.61 16.76
C PHE A 154 2.42 18.12 16.69
N LEU A 155 1.45 19.04 16.61
CA LEU A 155 0.04 18.69 16.44
C LEU A 155 -0.14 17.90 15.13
N ILE A 156 0.39 18.38 14.00
CA ILE A 156 0.32 17.63 12.73
C ILE A 156 0.90 16.22 12.85
N ALA A 157 2.10 16.09 13.39
CA ALA A 157 2.73 14.78 13.59
C ALA A 157 1.85 13.85 14.42
N ARG A 158 1.21 14.37 15.48
CA ARG A 158 0.27 13.62 16.32
C ARG A 158 -1.01 13.26 15.57
N GLY A 159 -1.55 14.15 14.73
CA GLY A 159 -2.70 13.91 13.87
C GLY A 159 -2.43 12.78 12.88
N ILE A 160 -1.28 12.81 12.21
CA ILE A 160 -0.82 11.75 11.29
C ILE A 160 -0.69 10.41 12.02
N ILE A 161 -0.05 10.39 13.19
CA ILE A 161 0.10 9.17 13.99
C ILE A 161 -1.26 8.62 14.42
N PHE A 162 -2.20 9.49 14.79
CA PHE A 162 -3.55 9.09 15.19
C PHE A 162 -4.36 8.51 14.02
N ILE A 163 -4.29 9.14 12.84
CA ILE A 163 -4.90 8.62 11.59
C ILE A 163 -4.27 7.26 11.26
N LYS A 164 -2.95 7.17 11.31
CA LYS A 164 -2.20 5.93 11.08
C LYS A 164 -2.55 4.84 12.08
N ALA A 165 -2.72 5.15 13.37
CA ALA A 165 -3.09 4.20 14.41
C ALA A 165 -4.54 3.70 14.24
N LYS A 166 -5.45 4.58 13.82
CA LYS A 166 -6.84 4.20 13.47
C LYS A 166 -6.87 3.34 12.21
N ASN A 167 -6.01 3.62 11.23
CA ASN A 167 -5.83 2.78 10.05
C ASN A 167 -5.06 1.50 10.37
N GLU A 168 -4.19 1.43 11.40
CA GLU A 168 -3.45 0.24 11.85
C GLU A 168 -4.32 -0.85 12.49
N LEU A 169 -5.64 -0.63 12.59
CA LEU A 169 -6.65 -1.70 12.57
C LEU A 169 -6.74 -2.39 11.17
N HIS A 170 -5.80 -2.14 10.26
CA HIS A 170 -5.49 -2.92 9.04
C HIS A 170 -4.88 -4.28 9.42
N SER A 171 -5.72 -5.16 9.97
CA SER A 171 -5.28 -6.38 10.64
C SER A 171 -4.77 -7.48 9.72
N GLU A 172 -5.10 -7.48 8.42
CA GLU A 172 -4.82 -8.65 7.55
C GLU A 172 -3.48 -8.59 6.79
N TYR A 173 -3.07 -7.48 6.20
CA TYR A 173 -1.77 -7.43 5.49
C TYR A 173 -0.58 -7.44 6.45
N LYS A 174 -0.70 -6.76 7.59
CA LYS A 174 0.33 -6.77 8.64
C LYS A 174 0.41 -8.13 9.32
N SER A 175 -0.72 -8.83 9.51
CA SER A 175 -0.69 -10.20 10.02
C SER A 175 -0.04 -11.15 9.00
N ILE A 176 -0.36 -11.05 7.71
CA ILE A 176 0.27 -11.85 6.65
C ILE A 176 1.78 -11.60 6.59
N LEU A 177 2.23 -10.34 6.68
CA LEU A 177 3.67 -10.03 6.74
C LEU A 177 4.33 -10.61 8.00
N LEU A 178 3.66 -10.50 9.16
CA LEU A 178 4.16 -11.08 10.41
C LEU A 178 4.17 -12.62 10.36
N GLU A 179 3.23 -13.23 9.65
CA GLU A 179 3.10 -14.66 9.47
C GLU A 179 4.12 -15.21 8.46
N GLU A 180 4.40 -14.50 7.36
CA GLU A 180 5.53 -14.76 6.46
C GLU A 180 6.85 -14.65 7.23
N GLU A 181 7.05 -13.58 8.01
CA GLU A 181 8.25 -13.42 8.87
C GLU A 181 8.36 -14.51 9.94
N LYS A 182 7.23 -15.03 10.43
CA LYS A 182 7.20 -16.13 11.41
C LYS A 182 7.53 -17.46 10.74
N LYS A 183 6.96 -17.76 9.57
CA LYS A 183 7.29 -18.94 8.74
C LYS A 183 8.78 -18.93 8.37
N GLU A 184 9.34 -17.80 7.94
CA GLU A 184 10.78 -17.68 7.65
C GLU A 184 11.64 -17.91 8.91
N ARG A 185 11.23 -17.36 10.06
CA ARG A 185 11.91 -17.59 11.35
C ARG A 185 11.86 -19.05 11.79
N ASP A 186 10.75 -19.74 11.56
CA ASP A 186 10.59 -21.14 11.94
C ASP A 186 11.36 -22.08 11.00
N LEU A 187 11.38 -21.80 9.69
CA LEU A 187 12.28 -22.46 8.72
C LEU A 187 13.74 -22.29 9.12
N LEU A 188 14.13 -21.08 9.53
CA LEU A 188 15.49 -20.79 10.00
C LEU A 188 15.81 -21.57 11.28
N LYS A 189 14.89 -21.64 12.25
CA LYS A 189 15.06 -22.44 13.47
C LYS A 189 15.22 -23.93 13.16
N ARG A 190 14.42 -24.48 12.24
CA ARG A 190 14.51 -25.89 11.83
C ARG A 190 15.83 -26.18 11.10
N ALA A 191 16.28 -25.28 10.23
CA ALA A 191 17.57 -25.40 9.56
C ALA A 191 18.74 -25.37 10.56
N ILE A 192 18.72 -24.46 11.53
CA ILE A 192 19.72 -24.40 12.60
C ILE A 192 19.69 -25.65 13.49
N ALA A 193 18.50 -26.19 13.77
CA ALA A 193 18.34 -27.42 14.53
C ALA A 193 18.96 -28.61 13.78
N ARG A 194 18.62 -28.81 12.50
CA ARG A 194 19.22 -29.86 11.65
C ARG A 194 20.74 -29.75 11.59
N PHE A 195 21.27 -28.54 11.46
CA PHE A 195 22.72 -28.31 11.44
C PHE A 195 23.39 -28.66 12.78
N LYS A 196 22.72 -28.41 13.92
CA LYS A 196 23.21 -28.84 15.24
C LYS A 196 23.14 -30.36 15.40
N THR A 197 22.11 -31.02 14.88
CA THR A 197 21.98 -32.48 14.92
C THR A 197 23.03 -33.16 14.04
N GLU A 198 23.31 -32.62 12.85
CA GLU A 198 24.41 -33.08 11.99
C GLU A 198 25.78 -32.80 12.60
N LYS A 199 25.97 -31.68 13.31
CA LYS A 199 27.20 -31.40 14.08
C LYS A 199 27.43 -32.41 15.21
N ASN A 200 26.37 -32.84 15.89
CA ASN A 200 26.48 -33.88 16.93
C ASN A 200 26.79 -35.26 16.32
N LYS A 201 26.23 -35.59 15.14
CA LYS A 201 26.60 -36.81 14.40
C LYS A 201 28.02 -36.77 13.80
N ASN A 202 28.50 -35.60 13.37
CA ASN A 202 29.84 -35.46 12.77
C ASN A 202 30.96 -35.25 13.79
N LYS A 203 30.64 -35.03 15.07
CA LYS A 203 31.63 -35.09 16.17
C LYS A 203 32.14 -36.50 16.44
N GLU A 204 31.44 -37.54 15.98
CA GLU A 204 31.85 -38.95 16.09
C GLU A 204 32.77 -39.41 14.94
N LYS A 205 33.00 -38.59 13.91
CA LYS A 205 33.92 -38.89 12.80
C LYS A 205 34.88 -37.73 12.60
N GLY A 206 36.02 -37.77 13.29
CA GLY A 206 37.04 -36.71 13.29
C GLY A 206 37.37 -36.17 11.89
N LYS A 207 36.91 -34.96 11.57
CA LYS A 207 37.30 -34.21 10.39
C LYS A 207 37.68 -32.77 10.75
N ASN A 208 38.62 -32.26 9.95
CA ASN A 208 39.53 -31.16 10.21
C ASN A 208 38.84 -29.80 10.44
N LYS A 209 39.29 -29.05 11.46
CA LYS A 209 38.67 -27.80 11.97
C LYS A 209 38.64 -26.64 10.98
N ASP A 210 39.51 -26.63 9.97
CA ASP A 210 39.71 -25.47 9.10
C ASP A 210 38.69 -25.37 7.96
N THR A 211 38.19 -26.50 7.45
CA THR A 211 37.13 -26.54 6.43
C THR A 211 35.77 -26.10 7.01
N GLU A 212 35.55 -26.36 8.30
CA GLU A 212 34.33 -25.98 9.03
C GLU A 212 34.23 -24.46 9.25
N LYS A 213 35.37 -23.78 9.37
CA LYS A 213 35.46 -22.32 9.54
C LYS A 213 35.17 -21.59 8.23
N ALA A 214 35.70 -22.08 7.11
CA ALA A 214 35.44 -21.56 5.78
C ALA A 214 33.96 -21.70 5.35
N LEU A 215 33.34 -22.87 5.63
CA LEU A 215 31.92 -23.10 5.34
C LEU A 215 31.00 -22.19 6.19
N LYS A 216 31.35 -21.95 7.46
CA LYS A 216 30.66 -20.98 8.33
C LYS A 216 30.71 -19.57 7.78
N ILE A 217 31.87 -19.15 7.26
CA ILE A 217 32.08 -17.83 6.68
C ILE A 217 31.29 -17.70 5.38
N ASP A 218 31.26 -18.72 4.51
CA ASP A 218 30.47 -18.68 3.26
C ASP A 218 28.95 -18.66 3.52
N ILE A 219 28.46 -19.41 4.52
CA ILE A 219 27.05 -19.37 4.93
C ILE A 219 26.70 -18.01 5.57
N LEU A 220 27.60 -17.43 6.36
CA LEU A 220 27.41 -16.08 6.92
C LEU A 220 27.50 -14.98 5.85
N LEU A 221 28.37 -15.13 4.87
CA LEU A 221 28.47 -14.22 3.71
C LEU A 221 27.26 -14.33 2.80
N LYS A 222 26.75 -15.54 2.52
CA LYS A 222 25.45 -15.75 1.85
C LYS A 222 24.29 -15.18 2.65
N LYS A 223 24.33 -15.27 3.98
CA LYS A 223 23.34 -14.64 4.88
C LYS A 223 23.39 -13.11 4.82
N TYR A 224 24.58 -12.51 4.76
CA TYR A 224 24.73 -11.06 4.65
C TYR A 224 24.43 -10.54 3.24
N THR A 225 24.90 -11.22 2.20
CA THR A 225 24.62 -10.87 0.80
C THR A 225 23.14 -11.07 0.46
N LYS A 226 22.46 -12.11 0.93
CA LYS A 226 21.00 -12.28 0.72
C LYS A 226 20.18 -11.26 1.52
N LYS A 227 20.63 -10.89 2.73
CA LYS A 227 20.08 -9.78 3.51
C LYS A 227 20.30 -8.43 2.82
N PHE A 228 21.42 -8.22 2.14
CA PHE A 228 21.67 -6.99 1.36
C PHE A 228 20.94 -6.98 0.01
N LYS A 229 20.86 -8.12 -0.70
CA LYS A 229 20.20 -8.25 -2.02
C LYS A 229 18.67 -8.08 -1.91
N ASN A 230 18.08 -8.49 -0.78
CA ASN A 230 16.66 -8.26 -0.47
C ASN A 230 16.38 -7.02 0.39
N VAL A 231 17.40 -6.26 0.80
CA VAL A 231 17.26 -4.87 1.25
C VAL A 231 17.34 -3.93 0.04
N LYS A 232 16.68 -4.32 -1.08
CA LYS A 232 16.06 -3.30 -1.92
C LYS A 232 15.07 -2.59 -0.99
N ARG A 233 15.43 -1.38 -0.54
CA ARG A 233 14.60 -0.48 0.26
C ARG A 233 13.14 -0.63 -0.22
N LYS A 234 12.32 -1.40 0.51
CA LYS A 234 10.87 -1.38 0.38
C LYS A 234 10.43 -0.02 0.95
N SER A 235 10.71 1.06 0.22
CA SER A 235 9.99 2.30 0.48
C SER A 235 8.54 1.96 0.14
N HIS A 236 7.68 1.98 1.16
CA HIS A 236 6.25 1.82 1.00
C HIS A 236 5.79 2.72 -0.14
N ILE A 237 4.87 2.23 -0.99
CA ILE A 237 4.30 3.00 -2.12
C ILE A 237 3.93 4.43 -1.68
N LYS A 238 3.38 4.57 -0.46
CA LYS A 238 3.13 5.83 0.23
C LYS A 238 4.34 6.77 0.26
N THR A 239 5.52 6.31 0.70
CA THR A 239 6.74 7.11 0.77
C THR A 239 7.21 7.57 -0.62
N LYS A 240 7.09 6.73 -1.66
CA LYS A 240 7.46 7.11 -3.03
C LYS A 240 6.54 8.19 -3.57
N ILE A 241 5.23 8.01 -3.41
CA ILE A 241 4.22 8.99 -3.83
C ILE A 241 4.42 10.33 -3.12
N ILE A 242 4.62 10.31 -1.79
CA ILE A 242 4.88 11.52 -1.00
C ILE A 242 6.14 12.26 -1.49
N ILE A 243 7.25 11.55 -1.72
CA ILE A 243 8.50 12.17 -2.19
C ILE A 243 8.31 12.82 -3.57
N VAL A 244 7.66 12.12 -4.50
CA VAL A 244 7.44 12.65 -5.85
C VAL A 244 6.57 13.91 -5.80
N ILE A 245 5.44 13.86 -5.08
CA ILE A 245 4.53 15.00 -4.98
C ILE A 245 5.21 16.20 -4.32
N ILE A 246 5.88 16.00 -3.17
CA ILE A 246 6.59 17.09 -2.47
C ILE A 246 7.68 17.67 -3.37
N PHE A 247 8.48 16.84 -4.04
CA PHE A 247 9.53 17.31 -4.94
C PHE A 247 8.96 18.16 -6.09
N THR A 248 7.89 17.70 -6.74
CA THR A 248 7.24 18.45 -7.81
C THR A 248 6.71 19.80 -7.32
N ILE A 249 6.06 19.83 -6.16
CA ILE A 249 5.55 21.09 -5.59
C ILE A 249 6.69 22.05 -5.23
N THR A 250 7.79 21.55 -4.66
CA THR A 250 8.96 22.38 -4.36
C THR A 250 9.54 23.02 -5.62
N VAL A 251 9.66 22.26 -6.71
CA VAL A 251 10.16 22.79 -7.99
C VAL A 251 9.23 23.88 -8.52
N ILE A 252 7.91 23.62 -8.57
CA ILE A 252 6.91 24.59 -9.04
C ILE A 252 6.96 25.89 -8.21
N LEU A 253 6.92 25.77 -6.88
CA LEU A 253 6.97 26.93 -5.99
C LEU A 253 8.29 27.71 -6.13
N SER A 254 9.43 27.02 -6.23
CA SER A 254 10.72 27.69 -6.40
C SER A 254 10.80 28.46 -7.73
N THR A 255 10.29 27.88 -8.82
CA THR A 255 10.24 28.56 -10.13
C THR A 255 9.33 29.78 -10.06
N PHE A 256 8.13 29.63 -9.48
CA PHE A 256 7.18 30.73 -9.31
C PHE A 256 7.76 31.89 -8.50
N ILE A 257 8.36 31.61 -7.33
CA ILE A 257 9.01 32.62 -6.48
C ILE A 257 10.10 33.36 -7.25
N TYR A 258 10.94 32.63 -7.98
CA TYR A 258 12.06 33.22 -8.72
C TYR A 258 11.58 34.15 -9.83
N THR A 259 10.65 33.67 -10.66
CA THR A 259 10.13 34.42 -11.81
C THR A 259 9.34 35.65 -11.37
N ASP A 260 8.46 35.53 -10.38
CA ASP A 260 7.65 36.65 -9.90
C ASP A 260 8.51 37.75 -9.28
N LEU A 261 9.50 37.40 -8.46
CA LEU A 261 10.37 38.39 -7.83
C LEU A 261 11.24 39.13 -8.84
N ILE A 262 11.74 38.46 -9.88
CA ILE A 262 12.51 39.12 -10.94
C ILE A 262 11.64 40.08 -11.73
N ASN A 263 10.47 39.64 -12.17
CA ASN A 263 9.54 40.47 -12.93
C ASN A 263 9.08 41.68 -12.12
N TYR A 264 8.76 41.45 -10.83
CA TYR A 264 8.38 42.52 -9.92
C TYR A 264 9.52 43.52 -9.70
N LYS A 265 10.77 43.05 -9.52
CA LYS A 265 11.93 43.94 -9.39
C LYS A 265 12.11 44.82 -10.63
N ALA A 266 12.01 44.24 -11.82
CA ALA A 266 12.15 44.98 -13.07
C ALA A 266 11.07 46.06 -13.22
N LEU A 267 9.80 45.70 -12.97
CA LEU A 267 8.68 46.65 -13.01
C LEU A 267 8.84 47.76 -11.97
N LEU A 268 9.30 47.42 -10.76
CA LEU A 268 9.53 48.37 -9.68
C LEU A 268 10.61 49.39 -10.05
N THR A 269 11.77 48.90 -10.50
CA THR A 269 12.89 49.74 -10.92
C THR A 269 12.46 50.68 -12.05
N GLN A 270 11.73 50.19 -13.06
CA GLN A 270 11.22 51.02 -14.14
C GLN A 270 10.25 52.11 -13.63
N THR A 271 9.35 51.77 -12.72
CA THR A 271 8.35 52.71 -12.16
C THR A 271 9.01 53.81 -11.34
N VAL A 272 9.95 53.44 -10.47
CA VAL A 272 10.72 54.39 -9.65
C VAL A 272 11.54 55.32 -10.54
N ASN A 273 12.26 54.75 -11.52
CA ASN A 273 13.11 55.51 -12.43
C ASN A 273 12.30 56.54 -13.22
N ASN A 274 11.16 56.13 -13.79
CA ASN A 274 10.26 57.05 -14.49
C ASN A 274 9.71 58.14 -13.56
N THR A 275 9.31 57.77 -12.34
CA THR A 275 8.75 58.74 -11.37
C THR A 275 9.79 59.77 -10.93
N GLY A 276 10.99 59.32 -10.57
CA GLY A 276 12.08 60.18 -10.12
C GLY A 276 12.56 61.12 -11.23
N LYS A 277 12.75 60.60 -12.45
CA LYS A 277 13.09 61.40 -13.63
C LYS A 277 12.02 62.46 -13.93
N ASN A 278 10.76 62.04 -14.05
CA ASN A 278 9.66 62.95 -14.38
C ASN A 278 9.52 64.05 -13.33
N LEU A 279 9.75 63.72 -12.05
CA LEU A 279 9.73 64.73 -10.99
C LEU A 279 10.88 65.72 -11.12
N ALA A 280 12.11 65.26 -11.41
CA ALA A 280 13.26 66.13 -11.62
C ALA A 280 13.03 67.08 -12.81
N GLU A 281 12.47 66.56 -13.91
CA GLU A 281 12.09 67.31 -15.11
C GLU A 281 10.98 68.33 -14.84
N GLN A 282 9.90 67.94 -14.14
CA GLN A 282 8.79 68.84 -13.78
C GLN A 282 9.27 70.01 -12.91
N VAL A 283 10.14 69.73 -11.93
CA VAL A 283 10.70 70.76 -11.05
C VAL A 283 11.59 71.73 -11.85
N ALA A 284 12.38 71.21 -12.81
CA ALA A 284 13.17 72.05 -13.70
C ALA A 284 12.30 72.92 -14.63
N ALA A 285 11.26 72.34 -15.22
CA ALA A 285 10.32 73.06 -16.10
C ALA A 285 9.56 74.17 -15.37
N ILE A 286 9.20 73.95 -14.10
CA ILE A 286 8.52 74.96 -13.29
C ILE A 286 9.45 76.07 -12.86
N TYR A 287 10.74 75.79 -12.68
CA TYR A 287 11.74 76.82 -12.47
C TYR A 287 11.87 77.73 -13.70
N ASP A 288 11.93 77.17 -14.91
CA ASP A 288 11.94 77.91 -16.19
C ASP A 288 10.66 78.75 -16.35
N PHE A 289 9.47 78.12 -16.24
CA PHE A 289 8.17 78.79 -16.38
C PHE A 289 7.94 79.91 -15.35
N SER A 290 8.58 79.81 -14.19
CA SER A 290 8.47 80.82 -13.12
C SER A 290 9.49 81.94 -13.25
N ASP A 291 10.37 81.95 -14.26
CA ASP A 291 11.52 82.86 -14.37
C ASP A 291 12.41 82.86 -13.10
N GLY A 292 12.46 81.74 -12.37
CA GLY A 292 13.17 81.64 -11.08
C GLY A 292 12.50 82.39 -9.91
N LEU A 293 11.27 82.89 -10.06
CA LEU A 293 10.56 83.65 -9.01
C LEU A 293 10.12 82.78 -7.82
N HIS A 294 10.58 83.15 -6.62
CA HIS A 294 10.37 82.40 -5.38
C HIS A 294 8.93 82.14 -5.00
N ALA A 295 8.05 83.14 -5.14
CA ALA A 295 6.66 83.01 -4.75
C ALA A 295 5.93 81.91 -5.54
N LYS A 296 6.27 81.71 -6.83
CA LYS A 296 5.65 80.70 -7.70
C LYS A 296 6.21 79.30 -7.45
N ILE A 297 7.52 79.19 -7.28
CA ILE A 297 8.22 77.91 -7.09
C ILE A 297 7.87 77.31 -5.71
N SER A 298 7.82 78.14 -4.66
CA SER A 298 7.57 77.68 -3.29
C SER A 298 6.18 77.05 -3.12
N ALA A 299 5.13 77.62 -3.74
CA ALA A 299 3.78 77.06 -3.68
C ALA A 299 3.68 75.68 -4.35
N PHE A 300 4.37 75.49 -5.47
CA PHE A 300 4.42 74.20 -6.17
C PHE A 300 5.17 73.13 -5.38
N LEU A 301 6.36 73.46 -4.85
CA LEU A 301 7.16 72.52 -4.04
C LEU A 301 6.44 72.10 -2.75
N GLU A 302 5.67 72.98 -2.12
CA GLU A 302 4.83 72.64 -0.98
C GLU A 302 3.69 71.68 -1.37
N GLY A 303 3.15 71.83 -2.59
CA GLY A 303 2.20 70.87 -3.17
C GLY A 303 2.79 69.48 -3.36
N ILE A 304 3.98 69.37 -3.97
CA ILE A 304 4.68 68.07 -4.13
C ILE A 304 5.04 67.49 -2.76
N LYS A 305 5.46 68.32 -1.80
CA LYS A 305 5.77 67.85 -0.44
C LYS A 305 4.57 67.18 0.24
N LYS A 306 3.36 67.73 0.07
CA LYS A 306 2.13 67.11 0.58
C LYS A 306 1.80 65.78 -0.11
N THR A 307 1.98 65.69 -1.43
CA THR A 307 1.71 64.44 -2.17
C THR A 307 2.77 63.36 -1.90
N ASN A 308 4.00 63.75 -1.58
CA ASN A 308 5.10 62.84 -1.26
C ASN A 308 4.80 61.93 -0.05
N LEU A 309 4.11 62.47 0.97
CA LEU A 309 3.72 61.71 2.17
C LEU A 309 2.81 60.52 1.86
N SER A 310 2.06 60.58 0.76
CA SER A 310 1.16 59.51 0.30
C SER A 310 1.75 58.67 -0.84
N SER A 311 2.98 58.96 -1.28
CA SER A 311 3.64 58.23 -2.37
C SER A 311 4.04 56.82 -1.92
N PRO A 312 3.89 55.79 -2.78
CA PRO A 312 4.47 54.47 -2.53
C PRO A 312 6.00 54.50 -2.47
N PHE A 313 6.63 55.51 -3.10
CA PHE A 313 8.06 55.78 -3.07
C PHE A 313 8.27 57.23 -2.63
N PRO A 314 8.25 57.52 -1.32
CA PRO A 314 8.48 58.87 -0.86
C PRO A 314 9.94 59.26 -1.13
N TRP A 315 10.18 60.36 -1.83
CA TRP A 315 11.53 60.91 -1.97
C TRP A 315 11.99 61.52 -0.64
N HIS A 316 13.30 61.59 -0.43
CA HIS A 316 13.89 62.19 0.77
C HIS A 316 13.83 63.71 0.73
N ARG A 317 14.28 64.30 -0.39
CA ARG A 317 14.12 65.73 -0.70
C ARG A 317 14.27 66.00 -2.19
N VAL A 318 13.85 67.18 -2.60
CA VAL A 318 14.01 67.77 -3.94
C VAL A 318 14.71 69.10 -3.76
N ASP A 319 15.82 69.28 -4.47
CA ASP A 319 16.67 70.47 -4.38
C ASP A 319 16.81 71.14 -5.76
N ILE A 320 16.88 72.47 -5.75
CA ILE A 320 17.25 73.26 -6.93
C ILE A 320 18.54 74.00 -6.60
N ILE A 321 19.61 73.66 -7.30
CA ILE A 321 20.96 74.20 -7.07
C ILE A 321 21.40 74.97 -8.31
N THR A 322 21.59 76.28 -8.18
CA THR A 322 21.94 77.17 -9.29
C THR A 322 23.35 77.73 -9.14
N THR A 323 23.83 78.41 -10.18
CA THR A 323 25.12 79.12 -10.17
C THR A 323 24.91 80.63 -10.10
N ASN A 324 25.83 81.33 -9.42
CA ASN A 324 25.94 82.79 -9.44
C ASN A 324 26.89 83.30 -10.55
N SER A 325 27.41 82.41 -11.40
CA SER A 325 28.30 82.78 -12.49
C SER A 325 27.64 83.76 -13.46
N LYS A 326 28.39 84.80 -13.84
CA LYS A 326 27.95 85.78 -14.85
C LYS A 326 28.08 85.25 -16.27
N THR A 327 28.92 84.24 -16.49
CA THR A 327 29.13 83.59 -17.79
C THR A 327 27.90 82.77 -18.18
N HIS A 328 27.50 82.85 -19.44
CA HIS A 328 26.33 82.13 -19.95
C HIS A 328 26.78 80.83 -20.62
N PHE A 329 26.27 79.70 -20.12
CA PHE A 329 26.52 78.38 -20.67
C PHE A 329 25.25 77.90 -21.36
N PHE A 330 25.35 77.51 -22.63
CA PHE A 330 24.23 76.97 -23.40
C PHE A 330 24.36 75.46 -23.46
N LEU A 331 23.31 74.74 -23.06
CA LEU A 331 23.33 73.30 -22.86
C LEU A 331 23.72 72.54 -24.13
N GLU A 332 23.46 73.09 -25.31
CA GLU A 332 23.80 72.52 -26.61
C GLU A 332 25.30 72.64 -26.95
N ASN A 333 25.98 73.63 -26.38
CA ASN A 333 27.36 74.00 -26.72
C ASN A 333 28.41 73.51 -25.70
N ILE A 334 27.98 72.86 -24.62
CA ILE A 334 28.90 72.31 -23.61
C ILE A 334 29.57 71.06 -24.17
N ASP A 335 30.89 70.96 -24.10
CA ASP A 335 31.69 69.81 -24.51
C ASP A 335 32.67 69.38 -23.40
N SER A 336 33.52 68.38 -23.67
CA SER A 336 34.50 67.87 -22.70
C SER A 336 35.62 68.86 -22.35
N PHE A 337 35.72 70.00 -23.05
CA PHE A 337 36.73 71.04 -22.81
C PHE A 337 36.13 72.30 -22.18
N THR A 338 34.81 72.33 -21.97
CA THR A 338 34.11 73.47 -21.40
C THR A 338 34.33 73.53 -19.88
N GLU A 339 35.00 74.57 -19.38
CA GLU A 339 35.16 74.82 -17.95
C GLU A 339 33.84 75.32 -17.33
N LEU A 340 33.14 74.43 -16.61
CA LEU A 340 31.90 74.74 -15.91
C LEU A 340 32.15 75.43 -14.56
N PRO A 341 31.23 76.30 -14.09
CA PRO A 341 31.32 76.89 -12.77
C PRO A 341 30.87 75.89 -11.70
N ASP A 342 31.18 76.19 -10.44
CA ASP A 342 30.47 75.58 -9.32
C ASP A 342 29.02 76.07 -9.26
N PHE A 343 28.12 75.17 -8.87
CA PHE A 343 26.72 75.49 -8.59
C PHE A 343 26.53 75.40 -7.08
N ASN A 344 26.59 76.54 -6.40
CA ASN A 344 26.58 76.64 -4.94
C ASN A 344 25.44 77.52 -4.40
N VAL A 345 24.52 77.95 -5.28
CA VAL A 345 23.34 78.73 -4.89
C VAL A 345 22.19 77.75 -4.65
N PHE A 346 22.06 77.33 -3.40
CA PHE A 346 20.98 76.47 -2.95
C PHE A 346 19.65 77.23 -2.94
N SER A 347 18.93 77.14 -4.05
CA SER A 347 17.82 78.04 -4.40
C SER A 347 16.52 77.60 -3.72
N TYR A 348 16.23 76.29 -3.74
CA TYR A 348 15.05 75.70 -3.09
C TYR A 348 15.35 74.31 -2.58
N THR A 349 14.68 73.91 -1.51
CA THR A 349 14.68 72.54 -1.01
C THR A 349 13.33 72.19 -0.39
N THR A 350 12.95 70.93 -0.49
CA THR A 350 11.82 70.35 0.25
C THR A 350 12.21 69.63 1.54
N ALA A 351 13.50 69.66 1.92
CA ALA A 351 13.99 69.01 3.14
C ALA A 351 13.18 69.41 4.38
N ALA A 352 12.99 68.46 5.30
CA ALA A 352 12.42 68.73 6.61
C ALA A 352 13.49 69.33 7.53
N GLY A 353 13.15 70.39 8.28
CA GLY A 353 14.08 71.06 9.21
C GLY A 353 14.60 72.42 8.72
N ARG A 354 15.60 72.99 9.40
CA ARG A 354 16.18 74.28 8.99
C ARG A 354 17.19 74.04 7.87
N VAL A 355 17.11 74.79 6.77
CA VAL A 355 18.06 74.70 5.63
C VAL A 355 19.54 74.76 6.08
N ARG A 356 19.84 75.43 7.20
CA ARG A 356 21.19 75.50 7.80
C ARG A 356 21.73 74.14 8.28
N GLU A 357 20.87 73.19 8.61
CA GLU A 357 21.22 71.85 9.12
C GLU A 357 21.64 70.88 8.00
N ILE A 358 21.34 71.20 6.74
CA ILE A 358 21.82 70.42 5.60
C ILE A 358 23.35 70.60 5.45
N PRO A 359 24.16 69.53 5.31
CA PRO A 359 25.60 69.61 5.12
C PRO A 359 26.03 70.53 3.96
N ALA A 360 27.14 71.25 4.10
CA ALA A 360 27.60 72.21 3.10
C ALA A 360 27.96 71.56 1.75
N GLU A 361 28.52 70.35 1.81
CA GLU A 361 28.82 69.50 0.65
C GLU A 361 27.58 69.10 -0.16
N GLU A 362 26.39 69.08 0.46
CA GLU A 362 25.14 68.72 -0.22
C GLU A 362 24.41 69.93 -0.84
N LYS A 363 24.89 71.13 -0.54
CA LYS A 363 24.36 72.40 -1.07
C LYS A 363 25.11 72.87 -2.33
N ARG A 364 26.14 72.13 -2.73
CA ARG A 364 27.03 72.47 -3.86
C ARG A 364 27.13 71.29 -4.81
N ILE A 365 27.03 71.58 -6.10
CA ILE A 365 27.42 70.68 -7.18
C ILE A 365 28.73 71.23 -7.73
N THR A 366 29.79 70.43 -7.73
CA THR A 366 31.09 70.82 -8.25
C THR A 366 31.06 70.94 -9.78
N ALA A 367 32.04 71.61 -10.37
CA ALA A 367 32.18 71.65 -11.82
C ALA A 367 32.29 70.24 -12.44
N GLU A 368 32.98 69.32 -11.76
CA GLU A 368 33.14 67.92 -12.16
C GLU A 368 31.80 67.16 -12.10
N ASP A 369 31.04 67.30 -11.00
CA ASP A 369 29.72 66.70 -10.87
C ASP A 369 28.74 67.26 -11.91
N ALA A 370 28.80 68.57 -12.18
CA ALA A 370 27.96 69.22 -13.19
C ALA A 370 28.26 68.70 -14.61
N ALA A 371 29.54 68.51 -14.96
CA ALA A 371 29.95 67.91 -16.22
C ALA A 371 29.42 66.47 -16.34
N PHE A 372 29.59 65.68 -15.29
CA PHE A 372 29.07 64.31 -15.21
C PHE A 372 27.53 64.26 -15.34
N TYR A 373 26.81 65.16 -14.68
CA TYR A 373 25.34 65.22 -14.76
C TYR A 373 24.85 65.58 -16.16
N ILE A 374 25.56 66.45 -16.89
CA ILE A 374 25.23 66.81 -18.27
C ILE A 374 25.52 65.64 -19.21
N GLU A 375 26.65 64.94 -19.02
CA GLU A 375 26.97 63.73 -19.79
C GLU A 375 25.91 62.64 -19.55
N HIS A 376 25.54 62.41 -18.29
CA HIS A 376 24.49 61.48 -17.88
C HIS A 376 23.14 61.83 -18.51
N PHE A 377 22.78 63.11 -18.56
CA PHE A 377 21.55 63.61 -19.18
C PHE A 377 21.53 63.40 -20.71
N ARG A 378 22.67 63.59 -21.39
CA ARG A 378 22.77 63.45 -22.85
C ARG A 378 22.78 62.00 -23.32
N ASN A 379 23.18 61.06 -22.47
CA ASN A 379 23.23 59.65 -22.82
C ASN A 379 21.84 59.01 -22.75
N GLU A 380 21.29 58.61 -23.90
CA GLU A 380 19.97 57.97 -24.02
C GLU A 380 19.80 56.72 -23.13
N GLN A 381 20.90 55.99 -22.86
CA GLN A 381 20.87 54.77 -22.05
C GLN A 381 20.84 55.08 -20.54
N THR A 382 21.51 56.14 -20.09
CA THR A 382 21.68 56.43 -18.66
C THR A 382 20.78 57.55 -18.16
N LYS A 383 20.27 58.45 -19.02
CA LYS A 383 19.45 59.61 -18.62
C LYS A 383 18.17 59.29 -17.85
N SER A 384 17.70 58.04 -17.92
CA SER A 384 16.52 57.56 -17.19
C SER A 384 16.88 56.72 -15.97
N GLU A 385 18.17 56.48 -15.72
CA GLU A 385 18.69 55.80 -14.55
C GLU A 385 19.14 56.81 -13.48
N PRO A 386 19.03 56.47 -12.19
CA PRO A 386 19.54 57.32 -11.12
C PRO A 386 21.07 57.23 -11.01
N ILE A 387 21.67 58.33 -10.57
CA ILE A 387 23.08 58.36 -10.15
C ILE A 387 23.16 57.85 -8.71
N ARG A 388 23.97 56.82 -8.47
CA ARG A 388 24.09 56.18 -7.16
C ARG A 388 25.24 56.79 -6.35
N ASN A 389 24.92 57.29 -5.16
CA ASN A 389 25.92 57.62 -4.14
C ASN A 389 25.98 56.49 -3.10
N ALA A 390 27.01 55.65 -3.21
CA ALA A 390 27.16 54.45 -2.39
C ALA A 390 27.50 54.77 -0.91
N GLU A 391 28.23 55.84 -0.65
CA GLU A 391 28.64 56.24 0.71
C GLU A 391 27.46 56.75 1.54
N LYS A 392 26.57 57.53 0.89
CA LYS A 392 25.37 58.08 1.53
C LYS A 392 24.13 57.20 1.36
N GLY A 393 24.23 56.10 0.63
CA GLY A 393 23.10 55.20 0.35
C GLY A 393 21.94 55.89 -0.35
N THR A 394 22.22 56.81 -1.27
CA THR A 394 21.22 57.62 -1.98
C THR A 394 21.25 57.41 -3.49
N TYR A 395 20.10 57.63 -4.11
CA TYR A 395 19.90 57.65 -5.55
C TYR A 395 19.43 59.04 -5.97
N LEU A 396 20.11 59.64 -6.93
CA LEU A 396 19.87 60.99 -7.40
C LEU A 396 19.29 60.94 -8.81
N TYR A 397 18.13 61.57 -9.00
CA TYR A 397 17.62 61.90 -10.33
C TYR A 397 17.92 63.37 -10.59
N VAL A 398 18.74 63.62 -11.58
CA VAL A 398 19.24 64.96 -11.89
C VAL A 398 18.73 65.40 -13.25
N TYR A 399 18.23 66.64 -13.33
CA TYR A 399 17.80 67.25 -14.58
C TYR A 399 18.34 68.68 -14.70
N PRO A 400 18.91 69.09 -15.85
CA PRO A 400 19.43 70.44 -16.03
C PRO A 400 18.29 71.47 -16.01
N VAL A 401 18.49 72.55 -15.27
CA VAL A 401 17.57 73.69 -15.20
C VAL A 401 18.06 74.75 -16.17
N THR A 402 17.24 75.06 -17.17
CA THR A 402 17.59 75.99 -18.24
C THR A 402 16.60 77.15 -18.31
N PHE A 403 17.03 78.27 -18.90
CA PHE A 403 16.14 79.31 -19.38
C PHE A 403 16.12 79.31 -20.91
N SER A 404 14.93 79.28 -21.49
CA SER A 404 14.76 79.39 -22.93
C SER A 404 15.14 80.80 -23.41
N ARG A 405 16.14 80.92 -24.29
CA ARG A 405 16.63 82.18 -24.89
C ARG A 405 16.73 82.05 -26.41
N LYS A 406 16.90 83.18 -27.12
CA LYS A 406 17.03 83.21 -28.59
C LYS A 406 18.20 82.37 -29.11
N ASP A 407 19.25 82.25 -28.31
CA ASP A 407 20.51 81.58 -28.69
C ASP A 407 20.61 80.12 -28.20
N GLY A 408 19.54 79.57 -27.58
CA GLY A 408 19.50 78.19 -27.06
C GLY A 408 19.02 78.08 -25.61
N GLN A 409 19.18 76.89 -25.02
CA GLN A 409 18.84 76.61 -23.62
C GLN A 409 19.99 77.02 -22.70
N ARG A 410 19.86 78.17 -22.02
CA ARG A 410 20.89 78.64 -21.08
C ARG A 410 20.83 77.83 -19.79
N LEU A 411 21.88 77.11 -19.43
CA LEU A 411 22.02 76.39 -18.17
C LEU A 411 22.14 77.37 -16.99
N VAL A 412 21.33 77.13 -15.95
CA VAL A 412 21.24 77.98 -14.74
C VAL A 412 21.50 77.15 -13.48
N GLY A 413 21.22 75.85 -13.52
CA GLY A 413 21.37 74.96 -12.37
C GLY A 413 20.93 73.54 -12.67
N PHE A 414 20.67 72.80 -11.59
CA PHE A 414 20.17 71.44 -11.63
C PHE A 414 19.02 71.25 -10.64
N SER A 415 18.04 70.46 -11.06
CA SER A 415 16.98 69.90 -10.22
C SER A 415 17.44 68.52 -9.77
N VAL A 416 17.50 68.28 -8.46
CA VAL A 416 18.02 67.05 -7.86
C VAL A 416 16.95 66.43 -6.97
N VAL A 417 16.43 65.28 -7.38
CA VAL A 417 15.51 64.47 -6.55
C VAL A 417 16.31 63.37 -5.87
N THR A 418 16.35 63.40 -4.54
CA THR A 418 17.11 62.46 -3.73
C THR A 418 16.18 61.38 -3.17
N TYR A 419 16.50 60.11 -3.43
CA TYR A 419 15.87 58.94 -2.79
C TYR A 419 16.87 58.23 -1.87
N LEU A 420 16.38 57.74 -0.73
CA LEU A 420 17.16 56.79 0.09
C LEU A 420 17.04 55.39 -0.52
N GLN A 421 18.16 54.67 -0.63
CA GLN A 421 18.19 53.29 -1.12
C GLN A 421 17.19 52.40 -0.36
N GLU A 422 17.08 52.59 0.96
CA GLU A 422 16.16 51.84 1.82
C GLU A 422 14.68 52.01 1.43
N ILE A 423 14.30 53.18 0.93
CA ILE A 423 12.92 53.47 0.49
C ILE A 423 12.64 52.79 -0.86
N LEU A 424 13.63 52.75 -1.75
CA LEU A 424 13.48 52.09 -3.05
C LEU A 424 13.44 50.56 -2.92
N ASP A 425 14.23 50.01 -2.01
CA ASP A 425 14.28 48.57 -1.75
C ASP A 425 13.05 48.06 -0.97
N ARG A 426 12.31 48.95 -0.28
CA ARG A 426 11.18 48.61 0.58
C ARG A 426 10.08 47.81 -0.13
N PRO A 427 9.49 48.25 -1.26
CA PRO A 427 8.41 47.49 -1.89
C PRO A 427 8.88 46.15 -2.45
N TYR A 428 10.14 46.06 -2.92
CA TYR A 428 10.74 44.80 -3.34
C TYR A 428 10.93 43.84 -2.17
N PHE A 429 11.40 44.35 -1.02
CA PHE A 429 11.54 43.57 0.20
C PHE A 429 10.17 43.07 0.71
N GLN A 430 9.16 43.93 0.72
CA GLN A 430 7.79 43.55 1.10
C GLN A 430 7.24 42.45 0.18
N ALA A 431 7.40 42.57 -1.13
CA ALA A 431 7.01 41.53 -2.07
C ALA A 431 7.78 40.22 -1.84
N LYS A 432 9.09 40.29 -1.58
CA LYS A 432 9.92 39.13 -1.24
C LYS A 432 9.43 38.41 0.01
N VAL A 433 9.15 39.13 1.09
CA VAL A 433 8.62 38.54 2.33
C VAL A 433 7.24 37.93 2.05
N PHE A 434 6.35 38.67 1.39
CA PHE A 434 4.99 38.21 1.07
C PHE A 434 4.97 36.94 0.23
N VAL A 435 5.69 36.91 -0.90
CA VAL A 435 5.75 35.76 -1.82
C VAL A 435 6.36 34.54 -1.12
N CYS A 436 7.43 34.72 -0.34
CA CYS A 436 8.05 33.64 0.43
C CYS A 436 7.12 33.10 1.52
N SER A 437 6.44 33.98 2.26
CA SER A 437 5.48 33.59 3.30
C SER A 437 4.28 32.84 2.72
N LEU A 438 3.71 33.35 1.62
CA LEU A 438 2.61 32.70 0.92
C LEU A 438 3.01 31.33 0.38
N SER A 439 4.20 31.24 -0.22
CA SER A 439 4.75 29.96 -0.73
C SER A 439 5.01 28.97 0.39
N ALA A 440 5.49 29.40 1.55
CA ALA A 440 5.65 28.54 2.71
C ALA A 440 4.31 28.00 3.21
N VAL A 441 3.24 28.80 3.20
CA VAL A 441 1.88 28.37 3.54
C VAL A 441 1.36 27.33 2.53
N PHE A 442 1.52 27.56 1.23
CA PHE A 442 1.13 26.59 0.20
C PHE A 442 1.94 25.30 0.29
N PHE A 443 3.25 25.39 0.50
CA PHE A 443 4.10 24.23 0.71
C PHE A 443 3.63 23.43 1.92
N TYR A 444 3.31 24.11 3.01
CA TYR A 444 2.80 23.50 4.22
C TYR A 444 1.44 22.80 4.02
N ALA A 445 0.48 23.48 3.41
CA ALA A 445 -0.83 22.92 3.08
C ALA A 445 -0.71 21.70 2.15
N SER A 446 0.21 21.77 1.19
CA SER A 446 0.42 20.68 0.24
C SER A 446 1.03 19.43 0.89
N ILE A 447 1.91 19.57 1.89
CA ILE A 447 2.39 18.44 2.71
C ILE A 447 1.20 17.75 3.40
N ILE A 448 0.29 18.52 3.98
CA ILE A 448 -0.89 17.97 4.67
C ILE A 448 -1.77 17.22 3.68
N ILE A 449 -2.15 17.86 2.57
CA ILE A 449 -3.00 17.26 1.54
C ILE A 449 -2.36 15.98 0.97
N THR A 450 -1.06 16.00 0.70
CA THR A 450 -0.31 14.85 0.16
C THR A 450 -0.35 13.67 1.11
N LEU A 451 -0.22 13.90 2.42
CA LEU A 451 -0.29 12.85 3.43
C LEU A 451 -1.68 12.20 3.49
N PHE A 452 -2.75 12.99 3.38
CA PHE A 452 -4.12 12.46 3.33
C PHE A 452 -4.39 11.70 2.03
N LEU A 453 -4.00 12.26 0.89
CA LEU A 453 -4.24 11.67 -0.43
C LEU A 453 -3.47 10.34 -0.59
N ALA A 454 -2.25 10.26 -0.04
CA ALA A 454 -1.45 9.04 -0.04
C ALA A 454 -2.15 7.88 0.71
N ASP A 455 -2.86 8.18 1.81
CA ASP A 455 -3.62 7.17 2.55
C ASP A 455 -4.88 6.75 1.77
N PHE A 456 -5.61 7.70 1.19
CA PHE A 456 -6.83 7.44 0.41
C PHE A 456 -6.58 6.51 -0.79
N ILE A 457 -5.47 6.71 -1.51
CA ILE A 457 -5.13 5.91 -2.70
C ILE A 457 -4.45 4.59 -2.32
N ALA A 458 -3.50 4.62 -1.38
CA ALA A 458 -2.66 3.44 -1.16
C ALA A 458 -3.35 2.34 -0.35
N ASP A 459 -4.27 2.68 0.56
CA ASP A 459 -4.91 1.66 1.42
C ASP A 459 -5.79 0.68 0.63
N PRO A 460 -6.70 1.11 -0.27
CA PRO A 460 -7.47 0.21 -1.13
C PRO A 460 -6.59 -0.69 -2.00
N VAL A 461 -5.53 -0.13 -2.58
CA VAL A 461 -4.60 -0.87 -3.46
C VAL A 461 -3.82 -1.92 -2.68
N ILE A 462 -3.29 -1.56 -1.50
CA ILE A 462 -2.56 -2.50 -0.64
C ILE A 462 -3.47 -3.63 -0.17
N PHE A 463 -4.71 -3.32 0.20
CA PHE A 463 -5.71 -4.33 0.56
C PHE A 463 -5.94 -5.30 -0.61
N LEU A 464 -6.16 -4.78 -1.81
CA LEU A 464 -6.42 -5.60 -2.99
C LEU A 464 -5.23 -6.52 -3.30
N CYS A 465 -4.02 -5.99 -3.33
CA CYS A 465 -2.81 -6.79 -3.54
C CYS A 465 -2.63 -7.88 -2.46
N GLY A 466 -2.91 -7.56 -1.20
CA GLY A 466 -2.84 -8.50 -0.09
C GLY A 466 -3.83 -9.65 -0.25
N SER A 467 -5.09 -9.34 -0.53
CA SER A 467 -6.17 -10.31 -0.72
C SER A 467 -5.92 -11.21 -1.93
N VAL A 468 -5.54 -10.64 -3.07
CA VAL A 468 -5.18 -11.41 -4.28
C VAL A 468 -4.03 -12.37 -4.00
N ARG A 469 -2.98 -11.91 -3.31
CA ARG A 469 -1.82 -12.77 -2.99
C ARG A 469 -2.18 -13.90 -2.04
N LYS A 470 -3.05 -13.65 -1.05
CA LYS A 470 -3.58 -14.69 -0.15
C LYS A 470 -4.34 -15.76 -0.96
N THR A 471 -5.25 -15.34 -1.83
CA THR A 471 -6.00 -16.25 -2.71
C THR A 471 -5.07 -17.03 -3.63
N ALA A 472 -4.11 -16.37 -4.28
CA ALA A 472 -3.15 -17.02 -5.16
C ALA A 472 -2.29 -18.06 -4.42
N ASN A 473 -1.87 -17.77 -3.19
CA ASN A 473 -1.14 -18.73 -2.37
C ASN A 473 -1.99 -19.96 -2.04
N ILE A 474 -3.27 -19.79 -1.69
CA ILE A 474 -4.18 -20.93 -1.43
C ILE A 474 -4.33 -21.78 -2.69
N LEU A 475 -4.57 -21.15 -3.85
CA LEU A 475 -4.65 -21.86 -5.13
C LEU A 475 -3.35 -22.59 -5.46
N SER A 476 -2.20 -21.96 -5.23
CA SER A 476 -0.89 -22.58 -5.46
C SER A 476 -0.66 -23.80 -4.55
N GLU A 477 -1.04 -23.71 -3.27
CA GLU A 477 -0.97 -24.85 -2.32
C GLU A 477 -1.87 -26.02 -2.73
N MET A 478 -3.03 -25.73 -3.33
CA MET A 478 -3.92 -26.74 -3.91
C MET A 478 -3.28 -27.41 -5.14
N LEU A 479 -2.74 -26.61 -6.06
CA LEU A 479 -2.10 -27.10 -7.29
C LEU A 479 -0.83 -27.92 -7.01
N SER A 480 -0.08 -27.57 -5.96
CA SER A 480 1.17 -28.27 -5.61
C SER A 480 0.97 -29.67 -5.03
N GLY A 481 -0.26 -30.13 -4.81
CA GLY A 481 -0.50 -31.49 -4.30
C GLY A 481 -0.38 -31.63 -2.78
N SER A 482 -0.03 -30.54 -2.08
CA SER A 482 0.42 -30.57 -0.69
C SER A 482 -0.69 -30.44 0.34
N ALA A 483 -1.93 -30.20 -0.10
CA ALA A 483 -2.98 -29.82 0.81
C ALA A 483 -4.34 -30.40 0.36
N LYS A 484 -4.93 -31.25 1.22
CA LYS A 484 -6.38 -31.50 1.27
C LYS A 484 -7.03 -30.19 1.70
N ILE A 485 -7.17 -29.21 0.80
CA ILE A 485 -7.82 -27.94 1.14
C ILE A 485 -9.28 -28.04 0.70
N GLU A 486 -10.14 -27.95 1.71
CA GLU A 486 -11.57 -27.74 1.56
C GLU A 486 -11.80 -26.43 0.77
N ALA A 487 -12.75 -26.46 -0.18
CA ALA A 487 -13.08 -25.31 -1.03
C ALA A 487 -13.51 -24.07 -0.21
N ASP A 488 -13.96 -24.28 1.02
CA ASP A 488 -14.36 -23.26 1.98
C ASP A 488 -13.23 -22.30 2.39
N ARG A 489 -11.95 -22.66 2.20
CA ARG A 489 -10.83 -21.76 2.48
C ARG A 489 -10.62 -20.70 1.41
N LEU A 490 -11.18 -20.90 0.22
CA LEU A 490 -11.06 -19.97 -0.91
C LEU A 490 -12.09 -18.84 -0.78
N ILE A 491 -11.96 -18.01 0.27
CA ILE A 491 -12.84 -16.87 0.53
C ILE A 491 -12.10 -15.57 0.23
N PHE A 492 -12.69 -14.77 -0.65
CA PHE A 492 -12.29 -13.38 -0.86
C PHE A 492 -13.23 -12.46 -0.07
N ASN A 493 -12.72 -11.90 1.02
CA ASN A 493 -13.45 -10.89 1.80
C ASN A 493 -13.35 -9.54 1.09
N GLU A 494 -14.46 -9.08 0.52
CA GLU A 494 -14.56 -7.76 -0.07
C GLU A 494 -14.85 -6.75 1.05
N LYS A 495 -13.91 -5.83 1.29
CA LYS A 495 -13.99 -4.79 2.33
C LYS A 495 -13.58 -3.41 1.79
N VAL A 496 -13.49 -3.25 0.48
CA VAL A 496 -13.10 -1.97 -0.14
C VAL A 496 -14.30 -1.03 -0.03
N ALA A 497 -14.11 0.13 0.59
CA ALA A 497 -15.17 1.11 0.83
C ALA A 497 -15.22 2.23 -0.22
N THR A 498 -14.37 2.16 -1.26
CA THR A 498 -14.38 3.14 -2.36
C THR A 498 -15.60 2.95 -3.25
N HIS A 499 -15.93 3.97 -4.05
CA HIS A 499 -17.07 3.98 -4.98
C HIS A 499 -16.58 4.19 -6.42
N ASP A 500 -15.42 3.61 -6.74
CA ASP A 500 -14.66 3.81 -7.98
C ASP A 500 -14.29 2.48 -8.64
N GLU A 501 -13.40 2.51 -9.63
CA GLU A 501 -12.93 1.34 -10.36
C GLU A 501 -12.23 0.32 -9.45
N VAL A 502 -11.66 0.76 -8.32
CA VAL A 502 -11.00 -0.15 -7.35
C VAL A 502 -12.04 -1.03 -6.68
N LYS A 503 -13.22 -0.48 -6.36
CA LYS A 503 -14.34 -1.25 -5.81
C LYS A 503 -14.86 -2.26 -6.83
N ASN A 504 -15.09 -1.83 -8.06
CA ASN A 504 -15.57 -2.70 -9.13
C ASN A 504 -14.60 -3.86 -9.36
N LEU A 505 -13.29 -3.58 -9.44
CA LEU A 505 -12.27 -4.61 -9.56
C LEU A 505 -12.26 -5.59 -8.37
N SER A 506 -12.46 -5.09 -7.15
CA SER A 506 -12.56 -5.94 -5.96
C SER A 506 -13.75 -6.90 -6.02
N VAL A 507 -14.90 -6.42 -6.51
CA VAL A 507 -16.11 -7.23 -6.72
C VAL A 507 -15.89 -8.28 -7.82
N GLU A 508 -15.28 -7.90 -8.96
CA GLU A 508 -15.00 -8.85 -10.04
C GLU A 508 -14.05 -9.97 -9.59
N ILE A 509 -13.01 -9.64 -8.82
CA ILE A 509 -12.11 -10.65 -8.24
C ILE A 509 -12.88 -11.56 -7.28
N LYS A 510 -13.76 -11.01 -6.43
CA LYS A 510 -14.62 -11.82 -5.55
C LYS A 510 -15.48 -12.79 -6.36
N ASN A 511 -16.07 -12.33 -7.46
CA ASN A 511 -16.91 -13.16 -8.34
C ASN A 511 -16.10 -14.30 -8.95
N ILE A 512 -14.91 -14.01 -9.50
CA ILE A 512 -14.01 -15.04 -10.05
C ILE A 512 -13.63 -16.07 -8.97
N VAL A 513 -13.25 -15.62 -7.77
CA VAL A 513 -12.89 -16.52 -6.68
C VAL A 513 -14.07 -17.39 -6.24
N SER A 514 -15.28 -16.82 -6.20
CA SER A 514 -16.49 -17.57 -5.89
C SER A 514 -16.84 -18.61 -6.96
N LEU A 515 -16.64 -18.26 -8.24
CA LEU A 515 -16.81 -19.19 -9.36
C LEU A 515 -15.82 -20.34 -9.27
N VAL A 516 -14.53 -20.04 -9.08
CA VAL A 516 -13.49 -21.06 -8.88
C VAL A 516 -13.84 -21.96 -7.70
N ARG A 517 -14.25 -21.39 -6.57
CA ARG A 517 -14.70 -22.16 -5.40
C ARG A 517 -15.88 -23.08 -5.74
N GLY A 518 -16.86 -22.58 -6.49
CA GLY A 518 -18.06 -23.32 -6.88
C GLY A 518 -17.78 -24.49 -7.82
N ILE A 519 -16.76 -24.39 -8.68
CA ILE A 519 -16.39 -25.48 -9.60
C ILE A 519 -15.51 -26.56 -8.96
N LEU A 520 -14.81 -26.26 -7.86
CA LEU A 520 -13.87 -27.19 -7.22
C LEU A 520 -14.46 -28.59 -6.92
N PRO A 521 -15.68 -28.73 -6.38
CA PRO A 521 -16.26 -30.06 -6.11
C PRO A 521 -16.52 -30.91 -7.36
N TYR A 522 -16.58 -30.28 -8.54
CA TYR A 522 -16.87 -30.94 -9.81
C TYR A 522 -15.61 -31.33 -10.59
N VAL A 523 -14.42 -31.01 -10.07
CA VAL A 523 -13.15 -31.23 -10.76
C VAL A 523 -12.24 -32.08 -9.87
N SER A 524 -11.74 -33.21 -10.40
CA SER A 524 -10.83 -34.08 -9.64
C SER A 524 -9.52 -33.36 -9.29
N PHE A 525 -8.92 -33.74 -8.16
CA PHE A 525 -7.69 -33.11 -7.68
C PHE A 525 -6.55 -33.19 -8.70
N HIS A 526 -6.42 -34.33 -9.37
CA HIS A 526 -5.45 -34.48 -10.45
C HIS A 526 -5.77 -33.67 -11.71
N THR A 527 -7.04 -33.40 -12.03
CA THR A 527 -7.39 -32.46 -13.09
C THR A 527 -6.87 -31.07 -12.76
N LEU A 528 -7.07 -30.59 -11.52
CA LEU A 528 -6.52 -29.31 -11.07
C LEU A 528 -4.99 -29.28 -11.12
N GLN A 529 -4.32 -30.28 -10.54
CA GLN A 529 -2.86 -30.35 -10.49
C GLN A 529 -2.20 -30.37 -11.89
N ASN A 530 -2.88 -30.94 -12.89
CA ASN A 530 -2.35 -31.05 -14.25
C ASN A 530 -2.87 -29.94 -15.19
N ALA A 531 -3.82 -29.11 -14.76
CA ALA A 531 -4.32 -27.99 -15.55
C ALA A 531 -3.24 -26.91 -15.81
N GLU A 532 -2.32 -26.68 -14.87
CA GLU A 532 -1.26 -25.67 -14.97
C GLU A 532 -0.02 -26.16 -15.74
N LYS A 533 0.28 -27.47 -15.67
CA LYS A 533 1.52 -28.07 -16.20
C LYS A 533 1.42 -28.39 -17.69
N HIS A 534 1.40 -27.34 -18.51
CA HIS A 534 1.43 -27.36 -19.99
C HIS A 534 0.30 -28.19 -20.64
N LEU A 535 -0.55 -27.51 -21.41
CA LEU A 535 -1.61 -28.08 -22.28
C LEU A 535 -1.18 -29.22 -23.23
N ASN A 536 0.12 -29.52 -23.32
CA ASN A 536 0.74 -30.48 -24.25
C ASN A 536 1.31 -31.74 -23.60
N ARG A 537 1.05 -32.03 -22.31
CA ARG A 537 1.51 -33.30 -21.76
C ARG A 537 0.72 -34.46 -22.37
N GLN A 538 1.41 -35.22 -23.22
CA GLN A 538 0.98 -36.51 -23.74
C GLN A 538 0.60 -37.43 -22.57
N SER A 539 -0.42 -38.26 -22.77
CA SER A 539 -0.83 -39.29 -21.83
C SER A 539 0.37 -40.12 -21.37
N THR A 540 0.50 -40.36 -20.08
CA THR A 540 1.59 -41.15 -19.51
C THR A 540 1.10 -42.52 -19.09
N THR A 541 1.87 -43.57 -19.38
CA THR A 541 1.63 -44.89 -18.78
C THR A 541 1.94 -44.82 -17.29
N ARG A 542 0.98 -45.21 -16.46
CA ARG A 542 1.13 -45.30 -15.00
C ARG A 542 0.63 -46.64 -14.52
N ASP A 543 1.24 -47.13 -13.45
CA ASP A 543 0.82 -48.36 -12.79
C ASP A 543 -0.01 -48.01 -11.55
N LEU A 544 -1.32 -48.21 -11.62
CA LEU A 544 -2.31 -47.74 -10.65
C LEU A 544 -3.22 -48.89 -10.18
N CYS A 545 -3.74 -48.78 -8.97
CA CYS A 545 -4.74 -49.70 -8.43
C CYS A 545 -6.11 -49.02 -8.42
N PHE A 546 -7.11 -49.62 -9.06
CA PHE A 546 -8.46 -49.09 -9.18
C PHE A 546 -9.40 -49.80 -8.22
N LEU A 547 -10.30 -49.04 -7.60
CA LEU A 547 -11.40 -49.50 -6.79
C LEU A 547 -12.70 -48.98 -7.39
N PHE A 548 -13.59 -49.89 -7.74
CA PHE A 548 -14.95 -49.58 -8.17
C PHE A 548 -15.94 -50.00 -7.09
N THR A 549 -16.92 -49.14 -6.84
CA THR A 549 -18.09 -49.48 -6.03
C THR A 549 -19.37 -49.26 -6.82
N ASP A 550 -20.42 -49.99 -6.45
CA ASP A 550 -21.76 -49.84 -7.01
C ASP A 550 -22.84 -50.26 -6.00
N ILE A 551 -23.99 -49.57 -5.99
CA ILE A 551 -25.08 -49.84 -5.06
C ILE A 551 -25.92 -51.02 -5.56
N ARG A 552 -26.07 -52.04 -4.72
CA ARG A 552 -26.88 -53.22 -5.05
C ARG A 552 -28.36 -52.88 -5.06
N GLY A 553 -28.97 -53.10 -6.23
CA GLY A 553 -30.41 -52.91 -6.41
C GLY A 553 -30.81 -51.43 -6.53
N PHE A 554 -29.89 -50.54 -6.88
CA PHE A 554 -30.18 -49.11 -7.00
C PHE A 554 -31.28 -48.78 -8.01
N THR A 555 -31.35 -49.50 -9.14
CA THR A 555 -32.46 -49.34 -10.10
C THR A 555 -33.82 -49.54 -9.42
N ASN A 556 -33.97 -50.58 -8.62
CA ASN A 556 -35.20 -50.86 -7.87
C ASN A 556 -35.46 -49.77 -6.81
N LEU A 557 -34.41 -49.24 -6.18
CA LEU A 557 -34.52 -48.10 -5.25
C LEU A 557 -35.10 -46.86 -5.95
N CYS A 558 -34.61 -46.55 -7.15
CA CYS A 558 -35.08 -45.43 -7.98
C CYS A 558 -36.51 -45.63 -8.52
N GLU A 559 -36.93 -46.88 -8.75
CA GLU A 559 -38.31 -47.20 -9.15
C GLU A 559 -39.29 -47.08 -7.98
N THR A 560 -38.83 -47.30 -6.74
CA THR A 560 -39.67 -47.33 -5.54
C THR A 560 -39.77 -45.96 -4.86
N LEU A 561 -38.71 -45.15 -4.90
CA LEU A 561 -38.63 -43.86 -4.20
C LEU A 561 -38.68 -42.66 -5.16
N PRO A 562 -39.26 -41.51 -4.71
CA PRO A 562 -39.20 -40.29 -5.49
C PRO A 562 -37.76 -39.75 -5.59
N PRO A 563 -37.37 -39.09 -6.70
CA PRO A 563 -36.00 -38.61 -6.90
C PRO A 563 -35.47 -37.68 -5.79
N LYS A 564 -36.36 -36.89 -5.16
CA LYS A 564 -36.01 -35.99 -4.05
C LYS A 564 -35.52 -36.73 -2.79
N GLU A 565 -35.91 -38.00 -2.62
CA GLU A 565 -35.48 -38.86 -1.52
C GLU A 565 -34.27 -39.71 -1.89
N VAL A 566 -34.15 -40.12 -3.16
CA VAL A 566 -33.00 -40.90 -3.67
C VAL A 566 -31.71 -40.08 -3.62
N ILE A 567 -31.73 -38.81 -4.01
CA ILE A 567 -30.52 -37.97 -4.11
C ILE A 567 -29.80 -37.82 -2.75
N PRO A 568 -30.48 -37.46 -1.63
CA PRO A 568 -29.83 -37.41 -0.32
C PRO A 568 -29.22 -38.73 0.12
N ILE A 569 -29.89 -39.86 -0.18
CA ILE A 569 -29.41 -41.20 0.13
C ILE A 569 -28.11 -41.47 -0.66
N LEU A 570 -28.14 -41.25 -1.98
CA LEU A 570 -26.98 -41.42 -2.85
C LEU A 570 -25.80 -40.57 -2.38
N ASN A 571 -26.01 -39.26 -2.16
CA ASN A 571 -24.96 -38.34 -1.71
C ASN A 571 -24.35 -38.77 -0.37
N ARG A 572 -25.17 -39.25 0.57
CA ARG A 572 -24.69 -39.74 1.87
C ARG A 572 -23.71 -40.90 1.71
N TYR A 573 -24.01 -41.86 0.82
CA TYR A 573 -23.12 -43.00 0.59
C TYR A 573 -21.85 -42.59 -0.15
N LEU A 574 -21.98 -41.78 -1.21
CA LEU A 574 -20.83 -41.26 -1.93
C LEU A 574 -19.90 -40.43 -1.03
N ASP A 575 -20.44 -39.65 -0.09
CA ASP A 575 -19.66 -38.89 0.91
C ASP A 575 -18.87 -39.82 1.85
N ILE A 576 -19.52 -40.86 2.36
CA ILE A 576 -18.88 -41.86 3.24
C ILE A 576 -17.72 -42.54 2.50
N GLU A 577 -17.98 -43.00 1.28
CA GLU A 577 -16.99 -43.70 0.46
C GLU A 577 -15.81 -42.78 0.11
N THR A 578 -16.09 -41.59 -0.39
CA THR A 578 -15.09 -40.59 -0.78
C THR A 578 -14.17 -40.22 0.37
N LYS A 579 -14.74 -40.00 1.56
CA LYS A 579 -13.94 -39.72 2.76
C LYS A 579 -12.97 -40.87 3.06
N ILE A 580 -13.44 -42.12 3.00
CA ILE A 580 -12.62 -43.31 3.27
C ILE A 580 -11.53 -43.48 2.21
N ILE A 581 -11.84 -43.28 0.93
CA ILE A 581 -10.85 -43.30 -0.16
C ILE A 581 -9.74 -42.29 0.12
N PHE A 582 -10.09 -41.04 0.44
CA PHE A 582 -9.12 -39.99 0.73
C PHE A 582 -8.30 -40.25 1.99
N ASP A 583 -8.89 -40.84 3.03
CA ASP A 583 -8.20 -41.17 4.29
C ASP A 583 -7.19 -42.31 4.09
N ASN A 584 -7.42 -43.18 3.09
CA ASN A 584 -6.49 -44.24 2.68
C ASN A 584 -5.52 -43.81 1.56
N GLY A 585 -5.49 -42.52 1.19
CA GLY A 585 -4.56 -41.98 0.20
C GLY A 585 -4.89 -42.34 -1.25
N GLY A 586 -6.15 -42.68 -1.53
CA GLY A 586 -6.69 -42.74 -2.88
C GLY A 586 -7.26 -41.40 -3.34
N ASP A 587 -7.65 -41.31 -4.59
CA ASP A 587 -8.39 -40.19 -5.18
C ASP A 587 -9.64 -40.72 -5.91
N VAL A 588 -10.69 -39.91 -5.97
CA VAL A 588 -11.91 -40.23 -6.72
C VAL A 588 -11.75 -39.66 -8.13
N ASP A 589 -11.79 -40.54 -9.13
CA ASP A 589 -11.70 -40.13 -10.54
C ASP A 589 -13.02 -39.50 -11.00
N LYS A 590 -14.13 -40.24 -10.80
CA LYS A 590 -15.49 -39.80 -11.13
C LYS A 590 -16.56 -40.68 -10.49
N TYR A 591 -17.77 -40.13 -10.44
CA TYR A 591 -19.01 -40.86 -10.19
C TYR A 591 -19.69 -41.18 -11.53
N VAL A 592 -20.26 -42.38 -11.65
CA VAL A 592 -21.00 -42.84 -12.82
C VAL A 592 -22.34 -43.41 -12.35
N GLY A 593 -23.35 -42.55 -12.24
CA GLY A 593 -24.62 -42.93 -11.59
C GLY A 593 -24.41 -43.16 -10.10
N ASP A 594 -24.74 -44.36 -9.61
CA ASP A 594 -24.50 -44.84 -8.25
C ASP A 594 -23.14 -45.52 -8.05
N ALA A 595 -22.35 -45.66 -9.13
CA ALA A 595 -21.01 -46.21 -9.05
C ALA A 595 -19.95 -45.13 -8.78
N MET A 596 -18.95 -45.47 -7.98
CA MET A 596 -17.75 -44.65 -7.76
C MET A 596 -16.52 -45.33 -8.37
N MET A 597 -15.74 -44.56 -9.12
CA MET A 597 -14.41 -44.96 -9.58
C MET A 597 -13.34 -44.21 -8.80
N ALA A 598 -12.51 -44.95 -8.07
CA ALA A 598 -11.36 -44.42 -7.34
C ALA A 598 -10.07 -45.11 -7.78
N PHE A 599 -8.93 -44.46 -7.56
CA PHE A 599 -7.63 -45.08 -7.77
C PHE A 599 -6.60 -44.72 -6.70
N PHE A 600 -5.59 -45.56 -6.60
CA PHE A 600 -4.50 -45.48 -5.64
C PHE A 600 -3.18 -45.54 -6.40
N SER A 601 -2.19 -44.79 -5.93
CA SER A 601 -0.85 -44.71 -6.52
C SER A 601 0.24 -44.92 -5.47
N GLY A 602 1.47 -45.14 -5.93
CA GLY A 602 2.63 -45.38 -5.06
C GLY A 602 2.81 -46.85 -4.65
N PRO A 603 3.81 -47.15 -3.81
CA PRO A 603 4.27 -48.52 -3.54
C PRO A 603 3.32 -49.35 -2.66
N LYS A 604 2.29 -48.75 -2.07
CA LYS A 604 1.30 -49.44 -1.21
C LYS A 604 -0.12 -49.36 -1.76
N LYS A 605 -0.28 -49.05 -3.05
CA LYS A 605 -1.57 -48.75 -3.68
C LYS A 605 -2.59 -49.89 -3.54
N GLU A 606 -2.17 -51.15 -3.66
CA GLU A 606 -3.02 -52.34 -3.49
C GLU A 606 -3.48 -52.49 -2.05
N ILE A 607 -2.54 -52.40 -1.10
CA ILE A 607 -2.85 -52.48 0.34
C ILE A 607 -3.83 -51.36 0.73
N ASN A 608 -3.59 -50.14 0.28
CA ASN A 608 -4.43 -48.98 0.57
C ASN A 608 -5.84 -49.14 -0.02
N ALA A 609 -5.96 -49.63 -1.26
CA ALA A 609 -7.25 -49.92 -1.87
C ALA A 609 -8.04 -50.98 -1.09
N CYS A 610 -7.38 -52.08 -0.69
CA CYS A 610 -8.00 -53.13 0.12
C CYS A 610 -8.40 -52.63 1.52
N LYS A 611 -7.59 -51.76 2.15
CA LYS A 611 -7.96 -51.11 3.42
C LYS A 611 -9.21 -50.26 3.26
N ALA A 612 -9.24 -49.41 2.24
CA ALA A 612 -10.40 -48.59 1.93
C ALA A 612 -11.66 -49.45 1.69
N ALA A 613 -11.56 -50.55 0.93
CA ALA A 613 -12.67 -51.45 0.70
C ALA A 613 -13.22 -52.09 2.00
N MET A 614 -12.35 -52.48 2.91
CA MET A 614 -12.74 -53.03 4.22
C MET A 614 -13.40 -51.98 5.12
N GLU A 615 -12.89 -50.75 5.10
CA GLU A 615 -13.47 -49.62 5.84
C GLU A 615 -14.83 -49.21 5.26
N ILE A 616 -14.98 -49.15 3.94
CA ILE A 616 -16.26 -48.93 3.26
C ILE A 616 -17.25 -50.01 3.69
N ARG A 617 -16.88 -51.29 3.61
CA ARG A 617 -17.75 -52.41 4.08
C ARG A 617 -18.17 -52.26 5.53
N LYS A 618 -17.28 -51.80 6.41
CA LYS A 618 -17.59 -51.57 7.82
C LYS A 618 -18.56 -50.40 8.00
N ALA A 619 -18.34 -49.30 7.27
CA ALA A 619 -19.20 -48.13 7.31
C ALA A 619 -20.61 -48.46 6.79
N ILE A 620 -20.71 -49.13 5.64
CA ILE A 620 -22.01 -49.56 5.07
C ILE A 620 -22.75 -50.50 6.01
N ARG A 621 -22.07 -51.44 6.68
CA ARG A 621 -22.73 -52.28 7.71
C ARG A 621 -23.31 -51.47 8.86
N LYS A 622 -22.61 -50.42 9.31
CA LYS A 622 -23.11 -49.51 10.35
C LYS A 622 -24.33 -48.74 9.86
N GLU A 623 -24.31 -48.28 8.62
CA GLU A 623 -25.44 -47.60 7.97
C GLU A 623 -26.65 -48.53 7.82
N GLN A 624 -26.44 -49.80 7.46
CA GLN A 624 -27.51 -50.80 7.43
C GLN A 624 -28.15 -51.00 8.81
N GLN A 625 -27.36 -51.05 9.89
CA GLN A 625 -27.88 -51.17 11.26
C GLN A 625 -28.69 -49.94 11.68
N ALA A 626 -28.24 -48.74 11.33
CA ALA A 626 -29.01 -47.52 11.56
C ALA A 626 -30.33 -47.54 10.76
N SER A 627 -30.27 -47.94 9.49
CA SER A 627 -31.43 -48.02 8.60
C SER A 627 -32.49 -49.00 9.11
N LEU A 628 -32.10 -50.13 9.71
CA LEU A 628 -33.02 -51.07 10.36
C LEU A 628 -33.79 -50.42 11.52
N THR A 629 -33.12 -49.56 12.30
CA THR A 629 -33.74 -48.84 13.42
C THR A 629 -34.68 -47.74 12.94
N GLU A 630 -34.34 -47.10 11.82
CA GLU A 630 -35.08 -45.97 11.24
C GLU A 630 -36.20 -46.39 10.27
N GLY A 631 -36.27 -47.67 9.88
CA GLY A 631 -37.21 -48.15 8.87
C GLY A 631 -36.85 -47.77 7.43
N SER A 632 -35.59 -47.38 7.19
CA SER A 632 -35.08 -46.93 5.89
C SER A 632 -34.58 -48.11 5.03
N PRO A 633 -34.51 -47.96 3.69
CA PRO A 633 -34.03 -49.02 2.78
C PRO A 633 -32.62 -49.50 3.11
N LEU A 634 -32.40 -50.82 3.01
CA LEU A 634 -31.09 -51.43 3.24
C LEU A 634 -30.22 -51.33 1.99
N ILE A 635 -29.16 -50.53 2.07
CA ILE A 635 -28.19 -50.35 0.99
C ILE A 635 -26.99 -51.26 1.18
N SER A 636 -26.65 -52.02 0.14
CA SER A 636 -25.44 -52.85 0.07
C SER A 636 -24.57 -52.41 -1.10
N ILE A 637 -23.26 -52.57 -0.99
CA ILE A 637 -22.31 -52.15 -2.03
C ILE A 637 -21.45 -53.33 -2.47
N GLY A 638 -21.23 -53.43 -3.78
CA GLY A 638 -20.21 -54.30 -4.37
C GLY A 638 -18.89 -53.57 -4.52
N ILE A 639 -17.76 -54.25 -4.33
CA ILE A 639 -16.43 -53.65 -4.51
C ILE A 639 -15.58 -54.52 -5.43
N GLY A 640 -15.02 -53.91 -6.48
CA GLY A 640 -14.06 -54.55 -7.39
C GLY A 640 -12.73 -53.83 -7.38
N ILE A 641 -11.62 -54.57 -7.23
CA ILE A 641 -10.27 -53.98 -7.19
C ILE A 641 -9.35 -54.69 -8.19
N ASN A 642 -8.64 -53.91 -9.00
CA ASN A 642 -7.61 -54.43 -9.88
C ASN A 642 -6.44 -53.45 -9.99
N SER A 643 -5.22 -53.97 -10.12
CA SER A 643 -3.99 -53.18 -10.27
C SER A 643 -3.29 -53.52 -11.57
N GLY A 644 -2.65 -52.52 -12.18
CA GLY A 644 -1.89 -52.70 -13.41
C GLY A 644 -1.67 -51.40 -14.20
N PRO A 645 -1.03 -51.52 -15.37
CA PRO A 645 -0.72 -50.38 -16.21
C PRO A 645 -1.98 -49.77 -16.84
N VAL A 646 -2.01 -48.44 -16.91
CA VAL A 646 -3.03 -47.64 -17.58
C VAL A 646 -2.42 -46.46 -18.30
N VAL A 647 -3.12 -45.96 -19.32
CA VAL A 647 -2.84 -44.67 -19.92
C VAL A 647 -3.55 -43.61 -19.10
N PHE A 648 -2.80 -42.75 -18.43
CA PHE A 648 -3.32 -41.66 -17.60
C PHE A 648 -3.01 -40.30 -18.22
N GLY A 649 -4.03 -39.49 -18.48
CA GLY A 649 -3.85 -38.18 -19.11
C GLY A 649 -5.15 -37.48 -19.47
N SER A 650 -5.00 -36.39 -20.22
CA SER A 650 -6.13 -35.60 -20.71
C SER A 650 -6.79 -36.28 -21.90
N ILE A 651 -8.04 -36.71 -21.73
CA ILE A 651 -8.81 -37.46 -22.72
C ILE A 651 -10.12 -36.72 -23.02
N GLY A 652 -10.44 -36.56 -24.30
CA GLY A 652 -11.70 -35.96 -24.74
C GLY A 652 -11.55 -35.13 -26.02
N SER A 653 -12.55 -34.30 -26.28
CA SER A 653 -12.58 -33.39 -27.43
C SER A 653 -11.80 -32.09 -27.15
N LYS A 654 -11.71 -31.19 -28.14
CA LYS A 654 -11.08 -29.87 -27.94
C LYS A 654 -11.78 -29.03 -26.88
N THR A 655 -13.10 -29.17 -26.74
CA THR A 655 -13.94 -28.34 -25.86
C THR A 655 -14.31 -29.01 -24.54
N ARG A 656 -14.11 -30.33 -24.42
CA ARG A 656 -14.42 -31.09 -23.20
C ARG A 656 -13.42 -32.22 -23.01
N LYS A 657 -12.65 -32.16 -21.91
CA LYS A 657 -11.65 -33.17 -21.54
C LYS A 657 -11.75 -33.52 -20.06
N ASP A 658 -11.56 -34.80 -19.77
CA ASP A 658 -11.35 -35.32 -18.42
C ASP A 658 -9.87 -35.70 -18.27
N PHE A 659 -9.28 -35.48 -17.10
CA PHE A 659 -7.99 -36.07 -16.77
C PHE A 659 -8.22 -37.38 -16.04
N THR A 660 -8.16 -38.49 -16.77
CA THR A 660 -8.63 -39.81 -16.30
C THR A 660 -7.72 -40.95 -16.78
N SER A 661 -8.00 -42.17 -16.34
CA SER A 661 -7.29 -43.39 -16.73
C SER A 661 -8.09 -44.20 -17.73
N ILE A 662 -7.42 -44.67 -18.79
CA ILE A 662 -7.96 -45.64 -19.75
C ILE A 662 -7.06 -46.87 -19.79
N GLY A 663 -7.67 -48.05 -19.79
CA GLY A 663 -7.00 -49.30 -20.05
C GLY A 663 -7.80 -50.50 -19.59
N ASP A 664 -7.37 -51.69 -20.02
CA ASP A 664 -7.95 -52.97 -19.61
C ASP A 664 -7.98 -53.15 -18.09
N THR A 665 -7.00 -52.58 -17.38
CA THR A 665 -6.92 -52.60 -15.92
C THR A 665 -8.16 -51.98 -15.27
N VAL A 666 -8.64 -50.84 -15.80
CA VAL A 666 -9.84 -50.13 -15.32
C VAL A 666 -11.08 -50.97 -15.61
N ASN A 667 -11.19 -51.49 -16.83
CA ASN A 667 -12.32 -52.32 -17.25
C ASN A 667 -12.44 -53.60 -16.41
N LEU A 668 -11.32 -54.24 -16.07
CA LEU A 668 -11.34 -55.42 -15.21
C LEU A 668 -11.84 -55.06 -13.81
N ALA A 669 -11.38 -53.97 -13.19
CA ALA A 669 -11.84 -53.54 -11.86
C ALA A 669 -13.37 -53.36 -11.82
N SER A 670 -13.94 -52.64 -12.80
CA SER A 670 -15.39 -52.45 -12.93
C SER A 670 -16.14 -53.78 -13.11
N ARG A 671 -15.58 -54.74 -13.85
CA ARG A 671 -16.21 -56.06 -14.03
C ARG A 671 -16.12 -56.94 -12.77
N LEU A 672 -15.04 -56.83 -12.01
CA LEU A 672 -14.91 -57.51 -10.71
C LEU A 672 -15.92 -56.97 -9.70
N GLU A 673 -16.21 -55.67 -9.74
CA GLU A 673 -17.30 -55.08 -8.95
C GLU A 673 -18.60 -55.82 -9.30
N GLY A 674 -19.00 -55.84 -10.58
CA GLY A 674 -20.25 -56.46 -11.01
C GLY A 674 -20.32 -57.96 -10.70
N ALA A 675 -19.20 -58.68 -10.78
CA ALA A 675 -19.11 -60.11 -10.48
C ALA A 675 -19.48 -60.46 -9.04
N ASN A 676 -19.38 -59.52 -8.09
CA ASN A 676 -19.79 -59.78 -6.71
C ASN A 676 -21.27 -60.19 -6.61
N LYS A 677 -22.14 -59.71 -7.51
CA LYS A 677 -23.55 -60.12 -7.56
C LYS A 677 -23.71 -61.61 -7.83
N GLU A 678 -22.93 -62.14 -8.79
CA GLU A 678 -23.00 -63.54 -9.20
C GLU A 678 -22.48 -64.50 -8.12
N TYR A 679 -21.45 -64.07 -7.37
CA TYR A 679 -20.88 -64.87 -6.28
C TYR A 679 -21.55 -64.62 -4.92
N GLY A 680 -22.31 -63.54 -4.78
CA GLY A 680 -22.81 -63.05 -3.49
C GLY A 680 -21.67 -62.64 -2.53
N SER A 681 -20.53 -62.22 -3.08
CA SER A 681 -19.39 -61.70 -2.33
C SER A 681 -19.51 -60.18 -2.11
N LYS A 682 -18.62 -59.62 -1.29
CA LYS A 682 -18.62 -58.17 -0.99
C LYS A 682 -17.46 -57.40 -1.60
N SER A 683 -16.30 -58.04 -1.74
CA SER A 683 -15.11 -57.42 -2.34
C SER A 683 -14.32 -58.44 -3.11
N ILE A 684 -14.26 -58.28 -4.43
CA ILE A 684 -13.46 -59.12 -5.32
C ILE A 684 -12.23 -58.35 -5.75
N ILE A 685 -11.08 -59.03 -5.74
CA ILE A 685 -9.81 -58.54 -6.23
C ILE A 685 -9.24 -59.47 -7.31
N SER A 686 -8.44 -58.90 -8.20
CA SER A 686 -7.67 -59.70 -9.17
C SER A 686 -6.46 -60.38 -8.52
N GLU A 687 -5.90 -61.36 -9.23
CA GLU A 687 -4.61 -61.98 -8.89
C GLU A 687 -3.48 -60.94 -8.74
N ALA A 688 -3.42 -59.95 -9.63
CA ALA A 688 -2.43 -58.88 -9.57
C ALA A 688 -2.47 -58.08 -8.25
N VAL A 689 -3.67 -57.85 -7.69
CA VAL A 689 -3.81 -57.21 -6.38
C VAL A 689 -3.38 -58.18 -5.28
N TYR A 690 -3.87 -59.43 -5.32
CA TYR A 690 -3.58 -60.45 -4.31
C TYR A 690 -2.08 -60.68 -4.11
N GLU A 691 -1.31 -60.80 -5.19
CA GLU A 691 0.14 -61.01 -5.17
C GLU A 691 0.90 -59.87 -4.47
N ASN A 692 0.33 -58.66 -4.41
CA ASN A 692 0.95 -57.47 -3.83
C ASN A 692 0.46 -57.15 -2.40
N LEU A 693 -0.35 -58.01 -1.78
CA LEU A 693 -0.88 -57.78 -0.43
C LEU A 693 0.07 -58.18 0.72
N ASN A 694 1.12 -58.96 0.45
CA ASN A 694 2.12 -59.40 1.46
C ASN A 694 1.47 -59.92 2.76
N ASP A 695 0.48 -60.82 2.65
CA ASP A 695 -0.27 -61.40 3.78
C ASP A 695 -0.99 -60.39 4.71
N THR A 696 -1.15 -59.13 4.29
CA THR A 696 -1.86 -58.10 5.08
C THR A 696 -3.36 -58.44 5.24
N PHE A 697 -3.91 -59.25 4.35
CA PHE A 697 -5.33 -59.63 4.33
C PHE A 697 -5.50 -61.12 4.14
N ILE A 698 -6.50 -61.68 4.82
CA ILE A 698 -6.98 -63.03 4.53
C ILE A 698 -7.91 -62.96 3.33
N CYS A 699 -7.48 -63.54 2.23
CA CYS A 699 -8.27 -63.65 1.01
C CYS A 699 -8.52 -65.13 0.70
N ARG A 700 -9.63 -65.44 0.04
CA ARG A 700 -9.87 -66.78 -0.55
C ARG A 700 -9.85 -66.70 -2.07
N GLU A 701 -9.30 -67.71 -2.73
CA GLU A 701 -9.50 -67.88 -4.17
C GLU A 701 -10.99 -68.16 -4.42
N LEU A 702 -11.61 -67.34 -5.28
CA LEU A 702 -13.04 -67.38 -5.51
C LEU A 702 -13.38 -68.17 -6.78
N ASP A 703 -12.78 -67.81 -7.92
CA ASP A 703 -12.94 -68.53 -9.19
C ASP A 703 -11.93 -68.08 -10.27
N TYR A 704 -12.02 -68.68 -11.45
CA TYR A 704 -11.58 -68.10 -12.71
C TYR A 704 -12.76 -67.45 -13.44
N VAL A 705 -12.59 -66.19 -13.85
CA VAL A 705 -13.58 -65.47 -14.67
C VAL A 705 -13.00 -65.13 -16.03
N THR A 706 -13.72 -65.49 -17.10
CA THR A 706 -13.43 -65.01 -18.45
C THR A 706 -14.09 -63.67 -18.67
N VAL A 707 -13.27 -62.69 -19.05
CA VAL A 707 -13.74 -61.35 -19.30
C VAL A 707 -14.14 -61.22 -20.76
N LYS A 708 -15.34 -60.69 -21.06
CA LYS A 708 -15.78 -60.48 -22.46
C LYS A 708 -14.73 -59.64 -23.21
N GLY A 709 -14.13 -60.21 -24.25
CA GLY A 709 -13.02 -59.61 -25.02
C GLY A 709 -11.61 -60.08 -24.66
N LYS A 710 -11.43 -60.92 -23.62
CA LYS A 710 -10.15 -61.61 -23.33
C LYS A 710 -10.30 -63.12 -23.48
N THR A 711 -9.28 -63.76 -24.06
CA THR A 711 -9.20 -65.22 -24.25
C THR A 711 -8.71 -65.95 -23.01
N GLU A 712 -7.97 -65.26 -22.13
CA GLU A 712 -7.40 -65.86 -20.91
C GLU A 712 -8.28 -65.63 -19.67
N PRO A 713 -8.58 -66.69 -18.89
CA PRO A 713 -9.31 -66.56 -17.63
C PRO A 713 -8.47 -65.86 -16.57
N VAL A 714 -9.05 -64.91 -15.86
CA VAL A 714 -8.40 -64.20 -14.76
C VAL A 714 -8.78 -64.87 -13.45
N ARG A 715 -7.79 -65.19 -12.61
CA ARG A 715 -8.03 -65.67 -11.25
C ARG A 715 -8.47 -64.51 -10.36
N ILE A 716 -9.53 -64.74 -9.59
CA ILE A 716 -10.10 -63.74 -8.70
C ILE A 716 -10.18 -64.24 -7.26
N PHE A 717 -10.07 -63.31 -6.34
CA PHE A 717 -10.05 -63.59 -4.90
C PHE A 717 -11.08 -62.73 -4.20
N GLU A 718 -11.67 -63.24 -3.13
CA GLU A 718 -12.48 -62.42 -2.22
C GLU A 718 -11.65 -62.02 -1.00
N ILE A 719 -11.66 -60.73 -0.66
CA ILE A 719 -11.09 -60.26 0.60
C ILE A 719 -12.08 -60.59 1.73
N LEU A 720 -11.66 -61.44 2.66
CA LEU A 720 -12.49 -61.79 3.81
C LEU A 720 -12.34 -60.74 4.91
N GLN A 721 -11.10 -60.51 5.35
CA GLN A 721 -10.76 -59.68 6.51
C GLN A 721 -9.29 -59.23 6.50
N SER A 722 -8.94 -58.18 7.25
CA SER A 722 -7.55 -57.89 7.63
C SER A 722 -6.94 -59.05 8.41
N ALA A 723 -5.66 -59.38 8.16
CA ALA A 723 -4.96 -60.45 8.86
C ALA A 723 -4.91 -60.23 10.38
N GLU A 724 -4.80 -58.98 10.83
CA GLU A 724 -4.81 -58.60 12.25
C GLU A 724 -6.12 -58.94 12.98
N LEU A 725 -7.23 -59.00 12.24
CA LEU A 725 -8.58 -59.24 12.78
C LEU A 725 -9.14 -60.61 12.34
N THR A 726 -8.27 -61.52 11.89
CA THR A 726 -8.67 -62.85 11.44
C THR A 726 -9.19 -63.68 12.62
N THR A 727 -9.97 -64.71 12.29
CA THR A 727 -10.47 -65.69 13.26
C THR A 727 -10.21 -67.09 12.70
N GLU A 728 -10.09 -68.09 13.57
CA GLU A 728 -9.94 -69.49 13.15
C GLU A 728 -11.06 -69.92 12.20
N LYS A 729 -12.28 -69.38 12.40
CA LYS A 729 -13.43 -69.57 11.50
C LYS A 729 -13.14 -69.17 10.05
N LEU A 730 -12.44 -68.05 9.83
CA LEU A 730 -12.12 -67.57 8.48
C LEU A 730 -11.01 -68.40 7.82
N HIS A 731 -10.02 -68.86 8.58
CA HIS A 731 -9.00 -69.78 8.09
C HIS A 731 -9.61 -71.13 7.68
N ASP A 732 -10.51 -71.66 8.49
CA ASP A 732 -11.20 -72.91 8.18
C ASP A 732 -12.13 -72.76 6.96
N LEU A 733 -12.89 -71.65 6.87
CA LEU A 733 -13.71 -71.34 5.69
C LEU A 733 -12.86 -71.26 4.42
N LYS A 734 -11.76 -70.51 4.43
CA LYS A 734 -10.83 -70.39 3.30
C LYS A 734 -10.35 -71.78 2.87
N ARG A 735 -9.82 -72.57 3.82
CA ARG A 735 -9.27 -73.90 3.57
C ARG A 735 -10.32 -74.85 2.98
N LEU A 736 -11.51 -74.92 3.58
CA LEU A 736 -12.59 -75.79 3.10
C LEU A 736 -13.06 -75.38 1.71
N PHE A 737 -13.25 -74.07 1.47
CA PHE A 737 -13.69 -73.55 0.19
C PHE A 737 -12.68 -73.83 -0.93
N GLU A 738 -11.40 -73.50 -0.71
CA GLU A 738 -10.34 -73.70 -1.70
C GLU A 738 -10.09 -75.19 -1.98
N THR A 739 -10.26 -76.05 -0.97
CA THR A 739 -10.23 -77.52 -1.17
C THR A 739 -11.38 -77.97 -2.05
N GLY A 740 -12.60 -77.47 -1.80
CA GLY A 740 -13.77 -77.72 -2.66
C GLY A 740 -13.54 -77.24 -4.10
N LEU A 741 -12.97 -76.04 -4.26
CA LEU A 741 -12.64 -75.45 -5.56
C LEU A 741 -11.60 -76.28 -6.33
N SER A 742 -10.59 -76.82 -5.64
CA SER A 742 -9.60 -77.72 -6.24
C SER A 742 -10.23 -79.01 -6.78
N TYR A 743 -11.13 -79.64 -6.01
CA TYR A 743 -11.86 -80.83 -6.48
C TYR A 743 -12.87 -80.51 -7.59
N TYR A 744 -13.51 -79.35 -7.53
CA TYR A 744 -14.43 -78.87 -8.56
C TYR A 744 -13.71 -78.76 -9.91
N ARG A 745 -12.50 -78.18 -9.94
CA ARG A 745 -11.70 -78.06 -11.17
C ARG A 745 -11.21 -79.41 -11.71
N LYS A 746 -10.98 -80.39 -10.82
CA LYS A 746 -10.68 -81.79 -11.18
C LYS A 746 -11.91 -82.60 -11.60
N LYS A 747 -13.10 -82.00 -11.62
CA LYS A 747 -14.39 -82.65 -11.92
C LYS A 747 -14.78 -83.75 -10.91
N HIS A 748 -14.21 -83.72 -9.71
CA HIS A 748 -14.57 -84.64 -8.62
C HIS A 748 -15.81 -84.11 -7.89
N TRP A 749 -16.96 -84.17 -8.57
CA TRP A 749 -18.20 -83.48 -8.16
C TRP A 749 -18.66 -83.83 -6.75
N LYS A 750 -18.75 -85.13 -6.40
CA LYS A 750 -19.18 -85.57 -5.06
C LYS A 750 -18.29 -85.02 -3.94
N THR A 751 -16.98 -85.00 -4.17
CA THR A 751 -16.02 -84.50 -3.18
C THR A 751 -16.10 -82.98 -3.06
N ALA A 752 -16.17 -82.27 -4.18
CA ALA A 752 -16.33 -80.81 -4.19
C ALA A 752 -17.64 -80.38 -3.50
N GLU A 753 -18.74 -81.07 -3.80
CA GLU A 753 -20.06 -80.86 -3.20
C GLU A 753 -20.02 -80.99 -1.68
N LYS A 754 -19.36 -82.03 -1.14
CA LYS A 754 -19.19 -82.20 0.32
C LYS A 754 -18.53 -80.97 0.97
N TYR A 755 -17.46 -80.44 0.39
CA TYR A 755 -16.76 -79.27 0.93
C TYR A 755 -17.62 -78.00 0.86
N PHE A 756 -18.28 -77.74 -0.28
CA PHE A 756 -19.14 -76.56 -0.41
C PHE A 756 -20.40 -76.64 0.47
N LEU A 757 -20.97 -77.83 0.64
CA LEU A 757 -22.08 -78.05 1.57
C LEU A 757 -21.64 -77.76 3.01
N THR A 758 -20.45 -78.23 3.41
CA THR A 758 -19.87 -77.92 4.72
C THR A 758 -19.70 -76.41 4.92
N CYS A 759 -19.18 -75.68 3.93
CA CYS A 759 -19.06 -74.22 4.00
C CYS A 759 -20.43 -73.52 4.11
N LYS A 760 -21.43 -74.00 3.35
CA LYS A 760 -22.81 -73.49 3.40
C LYS A 760 -23.43 -73.71 4.77
N GLU A 761 -23.33 -74.91 5.33
CA GLU A 761 -23.98 -75.26 6.60
C GLU A 761 -23.29 -74.62 7.80
N LYS A 762 -21.94 -74.66 7.85
CA LYS A 762 -21.16 -74.15 8.98
C LYS A 762 -21.07 -72.63 9.03
N TYR A 763 -21.02 -71.97 7.86
CA TYR A 763 -20.72 -70.54 7.76
C TYR A 763 -21.76 -69.72 6.97
N ASN A 764 -22.85 -70.34 6.50
CA ASN A 764 -23.83 -69.71 5.60
C ASN A 764 -23.19 -69.05 4.38
N ASP A 765 -22.12 -69.67 3.85
CA ASP A 765 -21.30 -69.08 2.81
C ASP A 765 -22.05 -68.98 1.47
N THR A 766 -22.11 -67.77 0.91
CA THR A 766 -22.90 -67.52 -0.32
C THR A 766 -22.19 -68.00 -1.58
N PRO A 767 -20.87 -67.77 -1.78
CA PRO A 767 -20.13 -68.38 -2.88
C PRO A 767 -20.25 -69.90 -2.95
N SER A 768 -20.25 -70.60 -1.82
CA SER A 768 -20.44 -72.06 -1.81
C SER A 768 -21.79 -72.48 -2.39
N LYS A 769 -22.86 -71.70 -2.17
CA LYS A 769 -24.19 -71.98 -2.77
C LYS A 769 -24.15 -71.86 -4.30
N VAL A 770 -23.33 -70.95 -4.83
CA VAL A 770 -23.15 -70.78 -6.28
C VAL A 770 -22.47 -72.00 -6.87
N PHE A 771 -21.39 -72.49 -6.24
CA PHE A 771 -20.70 -73.69 -6.72
C PHE A 771 -21.56 -74.96 -6.60
N LEU A 772 -22.38 -75.11 -5.55
CA LEU A 772 -23.34 -76.22 -5.46
C LEU A 772 -24.32 -76.24 -6.63
N LYS A 773 -24.86 -75.07 -7.01
CA LYS A 773 -25.74 -74.95 -8.20
C LYS A 773 -25.01 -75.31 -9.49
N ARG A 774 -23.75 -74.88 -9.63
CA ARG A 774 -22.92 -75.21 -10.81
C ARG A 774 -22.58 -76.69 -10.89
N ILE A 775 -22.30 -77.33 -9.75
CA ILE A 775 -22.09 -78.78 -9.68
C ILE A 775 -23.34 -79.52 -10.13
N ALA A 776 -24.52 -79.15 -9.59
CA ALA A 776 -25.79 -79.74 -10.01
C ALA A 776 -26.03 -79.59 -11.52
N HIS A 777 -25.70 -78.42 -12.09
CA HIS A 777 -25.76 -78.20 -13.53
C HIS A 777 -24.79 -79.11 -14.31
N TYR A 778 -23.51 -79.19 -13.91
CA TYR A 778 -22.51 -79.99 -14.61
C TYR A 778 -22.66 -81.50 -14.42
N GLN A 779 -23.40 -81.95 -13.40
CA GLN A 779 -23.83 -83.34 -13.27
C GLN A 779 -24.85 -83.72 -14.35
N VAL A 780 -25.69 -82.78 -14.79
CA VAL A 780 -26.68 -82.99 -15.86
C VAL A 780 -26.09 -82.69 -17.25
N SER A 781 -25.22 -81.68 -17.36
CA SER A 781 -24.61 -81.23 -18.62
C SER A 781 -23.10 -81.08 -18.46
N PRO A 782 -22.31 -82.17 -18.64
CA PRO A 782 -20.87 -82.15 -18.39
C PRO A 782 -20.13 -81.07 -19.21
N PRO A 783 -19.06 -80.46 -18.65
CA PRO A 783 -18.29 -79.46 -19.37
C PRO A 783 -17.49 -80.08 -20.53
N LYS A 784 -17.29 -79.30 -21.61
CA LYS A 784 -16.58 -79.72 -22.84
C LYS A 784 -15.18 -80.31 -22.56
N ALA A 785 -14.69 -81.15 -23.47
CA ALA A 785 -13.32 -81.65 -23.45
C ALA A 785 -12.32 -80.46 -23.42
N GLY A 786 -11.34 -80.49 -22.51
CA GLY A 786 -10.39 -79.38 -22.30
C GLY A 786 -10.87 -78.26 -21.37
N TRP A 787 -11.99 -78.41 -20.65
CA TRP A 787 -12.48 -77.43 -19.68
C TRP A 787 -11.43 -77.08 -18.60
N LYS A 788 -11.08 -75.79 -18.52
CA LYS A 788 -10.06 -75.25 -17.59
C LYS A 788 -10.66 -74.75 -16.26
N GLY A 789 -11.82 -75.26 -15.85
CA GLY A 789 -12.44 -74.87 -14.58
C GLY A 789 -13.21 -73.54 -14.61
N VAL A 790 -13.45 -72.96 -15.79
CA VAL A 790 -14.13 -71.66 -15.95
C VAL A 790 -15.62 -71.89 -16.21
N PHE A 791 -16.48 -71.29 -15.39
CA PHE A 791 -17.92 -71.37 -15.59
C PHE A 791 -18.39 -70.28 -16.57
N VAL A 792 -18.80 -70.68 -17.78
CA VAL A 792 -19.45 -69.78 -18.73
C VAL A 792 -20.95 -70.00 -18.61
N MET A 793 -21.63 -69.05 -17.97
CA MET A 793 -23.08 -69.04 -17.93
C MET A 793 -23.59 -68.72 -19.33
N SER A 794 -24.32 -69.64 -19.94
CA SER A 794 -25.12 -69.33 -21.14
C SER A 794 -26.27 -68.44 -20.69
N GLY A 795 -26.06 -67.13 -20.67
CA GLY A 795 -27.14 -66.19 -20.39
C GLY A 795 -28.13 -66.18 -21.55
N LYS A 796 -29.43 -66.26 -21.21
CA LYS A 796 -30.44 -65.52 -21.97
C LYS A 796 -30.20 -64.03 -21.81
#